data_AF-A0A4T0FQ29-F1
#
_entry.id   AF-A0A4T0FQ29-F1
#
_cell.length_a   1.000
_cell.length_b   1.000
_cell.length_c   1.000
_cell.angle_alpha   90.00
_cell.angle_beta   90.00
_cell.angle_gamma   90.00
#
_symmetry.space_group_name_H-M   'P 1'
#
loop_
_entity.id
_entity.type
_entity.pdbx_description
1 polymer ?
#
loop_
_entity_poly.entity_id
_entity_poly.type
_entity_poly.pdbx_seq_one_letter_code
_entity_poly.pdbx_strand_id
1 'polypeptide(L)'
;MDYSQLKDAFVSGNAGSSVGYINNLSFVSLNSIILYAILIKRVKLRVYAAGCILFLGQFLAVTVLSNHVTLLNVLISVTTSLITLISPVRLPSKSPTHSSKPTHRHANSVTTTDFDNGTSWKTQPPSPLPSHSQDSIQLSPKSYITNYRSYLLYFTMLSILAVDFPVFPRRLAKTESYGTSFMDLGVGSFTFAFGLVDAKYHILSAYNTRKVLPLIALAVIRLVSVTLTEYPQHISEYGTHWNFFATLAALPLLTKPLTVLNRATDVQFSWMAIIIAIVFQGVLSHTGLQQWTMDAERTSLLSHNKEGIVSLVGYLCIYLFGLDIGLYSLPQDPYAYFRKRLTKKVAKDKRDKLLVILASFSILYWSLYGGVRVFDVAVSRRVANLPYILWTVAFNTSFLTLFLLIDLINFKTPSRQAVAVPGMLQAISNNGLALFLIANVLTGMVNLSVETIRTNTITSLLILAAYTTALLAIASDAKRQEEERPLQSVLEKPAVSDASQKPPLQAFHLPSLDTLRTKDVVLASSSPRRLDILAQVGVHPRVVASTFDEKLSKEDYLGDPHAYPINTASEKGKEVYERLVLEGEKSGERDSPDLIISADTVVLTPDDAPSLSKGRSWDDASEPMTYTICEKPIDRADQFRMLADASGRELQVVTGVCITYPILQAPGYAQKTFANVTKVHFLDNDETTIERYIDTNEGIDRAGGFALQGLGALLVQGIQGDYNNVVGFPLSDFVRFLDTLIENEEGVFDL
;
A
#
# COMPACT_ATOMS: atom_id res chain seq x y z
N MET A 1 6.35 11.44 -55.46
CA MET A 1 6.76 10.44 -54.45
C MET A 1 5.51 9.77 -53.95
N ASP A 2 5.53 8.44 -53.89
CA ASP A 2 4.50 7.64 -53.20
C ASP A 2 4.46 8.00 -51.69
N TYR A 3 3.35 7.79 -51.01
CA TYR A 3 3.19 8.14 -49.58
C TYR A 3 4.24 7.44 -48.71
N SER A 4 4.58 6.18 -49.02
CA SER A 4 5.66 5.45 -48.33
C SER A 4 7.02 6.12 -48.52
N GLN A 5 7.34 6.56 -49.73
CA GLN A 5 8.60 7.24 -50.03
C GLN A 5 8.69 8.62 -49.37
N LEU A 6 7.57 9.35 -49.28
CA LEU A 6 7.50 10.61 -48.53
C LEU A 6 7.72 10.37 -47.03
N LYS A 7 7.16 9.29 -46.48
CA LYS A 7 7.34 8.91 -45.08
C LYS A 7 8.78 8.52 -44.77
N ASP A 8 9.41 7.72 -45.63
CA ASP A 8 10.81 7.34 -45.47
C ASP A 8 11.74 8.56 -45.59
N ALA A 9 11.53 9.41 -46.59
CA ALA A 9 12.29 10.65 -46.75
C ALA A 9 12.11 11.60 -45.55
N PHE A 10 10.90 11.67 -44.99
CA PHE A 10 10.56 12.49 -43.82
C PHE A 10 11.18 12.00 -42.52
N VAL A 11 11.55 10.72 -42.44
CA VAL A 11 12.21 10.11 -41.27
C VAL A 11 13.74 10.10 -41.40
N SER A 12 14.27 10.20 -42.62
CA SER A 12 15.70 10.04 -42.89
C SER A 12 16.61 11.23 -42.49
N GLY A 13 17.88 10.94 -42.18
CA GLY A 13 18.96 11.94 -42.04
C GLY A 13 18.92 12.83 -40.78
N ASN A 14 18.21 12.42 -39.74
CA ASN A 14 18.04 13.23 -38.53
C ASN A 14 19.19 13.08 -37.52
N ALA A 15 19.96 14.16 -37.30
CA ALA A 15 21.05 14.23 -36.32
C ALA A 15 20.58 14.60 -34.89
N GLY A 16 19.30 14.92 -34.71
CA GLY A 16 18.70 15.25 -33.40
C GLY A 16 18.93 16.70 -32.96
N SER A 17 19.07 16.91 -31.66
CA SER A 17 19.18 18.20 -30.98
C SER A 17 20.26 18.16 -29.88
N SER A 18 20.66 19.31 -29.34
CA SER A 18 21.60 19.36 -28.23
C SER A 18 21.02 18.82 -26.92
N VAL A 19 21.87 18.21 -26.09
CA VAL A 19 21.50 17.75 -24.74
C VAL A 19 20.94 18.89 -23.88
N GLY A 20 21.50 20.10 -23.97
CA GLY A 20 21.00 21.26 -23.25
C GLY A 20 19.56 21.63 -23.64
N TYR A 21 19.23 21.57 -24.93
CA TYR A 21 17.87 21.80 -25.39
C TYR A 21 16.91 20.70 -24.90
N ILE A 22 17.33 19.43 -24.91
CA ILE A 22 16.53 18.30 -24.42
C ILE A 22 16.23 18.44 -22.92
N ASN A 23 17.22 18.88 -22.14
CA ASN A 23 17.03 19.21 -20.72
C ASN A 23 16.03 20.36 -20.57
N ASN A 24 16.20 21.46 -21.30
CA ASN A 24 15.29 22.62 -21.28
C ASN A 24 13.84 22.24 -21.62
N LEU A 25 13.64 21.38 -22.63
CA LEU A 25 12.32 20.82 -22.98
C LEU A 25 11.71 20.04 -21.81
N SER A 26 12.52 19.21 -21.17
CA SER A 26 12.08 18.39 -20.04
C SER A 26 11.84 19.22 -18.78
N PHE A 27 12.49 20.38 -18.60
CA PHE A 27 12.24 21.30 -17.47
C PHE A 27 10.79 21.82 -17.42
N VAL A 28 10.06 21.80 -18.53
CA VAL A 28 8.64 22.21 -18.58
C VAL A 28 7.79 21.37 -17.61
N SER A 29 8.10 20.08 -17.42
CA SER A 29 7.39 19.25 -16.42
C SER A 29 7.68 19.62 -14.98
N LEU A 30 8.90 20.07 -14.69
CA LEU A 30 9.25 20.56 -13.35
C LEU A 30 8.54 21.88 -13.06
N ASN A 31 8.52 22.81 -14.01
CA ASN A 31 7.79 24.07 -13.85
C ASN A 31 6.28 23.85 -13.69
N SER A 32 5.70 22.90 -14.43
CA SER A 32 4.28 22.57 -14.34
C SER A 32 3.88 21.98 -12.98
N ILE A 33 4.69 21.07 -12.42
CA ILE A 33 4.42 20.51 -11.10
C ILE A 33 4.64 21.53 -9.97
N ILE A 34 5.60 22.45 -10.11
CA ILE A 34 5.82 23.53 -9.15
C ILE A 34 4.61 24.48 -9.15
N LEU A 35 4.13 24.88 -10.33
CA LEU A 35 2.93 25.69 -10.49
C LEU A 35 1.71 25.01 -9.83
N TYR A 36 1.50 23.72 -10.11
CA TYR A 36 0.45 22.93 -9.46
C TYR A 36 0.59 22.92 -7.93
N ALA A 37 1.80 22.64 -7.41
CA ALA A 37 2.07 22.54 -5.97
C ALA A 37 1.81 23.85 -5.21
N ILE A 38 1.98 24.99 -5.87
CA ILE A 38 1.67 26.31 -5.31
C ILE A 38 0.17 26.62 -5.42
N LEU A 39 -0.45 26.31 -6.57
CA LEU A 39 -1.87 26.60 -6.79
C LEU A 39 -2.80 25.78 -5.90
N ILE A 40 -2.49 24.50 -5.67
CA ILE A 40 -3.34 23.65 -4.82
C ILE A 40 -3.39 24.11 -3.36
N LYS A 41 -2.38 24.86 -2.91
CA LYS A 41 -2.35 25.50 -1.58
C LYS A 41 -3.24 26.74 -1.49
N ARG A 42 -3.70 27.26 -2.63
CA ARG A 42 -4.35 28.58 -2.73
C ARG A 42 -5.78 28.50 -3.25
N VAL A 43 -6.06 27.54 -4.13
CA VAL A 43 -7.34 27.42 -4.84
C VAL A 43 -7.77 25.96 -4.92
N LYS A 44 -9.07 25.70 -4.80
CA LYS A 44 -9.65 24.39 -5.12
C LYS A 44 -9.63 24.19 -6.64
N LEU A 45 -8.67 23.39 -7.12
CA LEU A 45 -8.54 23.06 -8.54
C LEU A 45 -9.53 21.95 -8.92
N ARG A 46 -10.34 22.18 -9.96
CA ARG A 46 -11.11 21.13 -10.64
C ARG A 46 -10.16 20.22 -11.43
N VAL A 47 -10.57 18.98 -11.69
CA VAL A 47 -9.75 17.96 -12.38
C VAL A 47 -9.23 18.45 -13.74
N TYR A 48 -10.09 19.04 -14.58
CA TYR A 48 -9.66 19.57 -15.88
C TYR A 48 -8.67 20.72 -15.78
N ALA A 49 -8.86 21.64 -14.82
CA ALA A 49 -7.94 22.75 -14.61
C ALA A 49 -6.56 22.26 -14.14
N ALA A 50 -6.53 21.27 -13.22
CA ALA A 50 -5.31 20.60 -12.82
C ALA A 50 -4.63 19.90 -14.01
N GLY A 51 -5.41 19.21 -14.86
CA GLY A 51 -4.91 18.59 -16.09
C GLY A 51 -4.25 19.58 -17.04
N CYS A 52 -4.89 20.73 -17.30
CA CYS A 52 -4.30 21.77 -18.15
C CYS A 52 -2.97 22.27 -17.58
N ILE A 53 -2.90 22.56 -16.28
CA ILE A 53 -1.66 23.01 -15.63
C ILE A 53 -0.55 21.98 -15.76
N LEU A 54 -0.88 20.69 -15.63
CA LEU A 54 0.10 19.61 -15.59
C LEU A 54 0.59 19.17 -16.98
N PHE A 55 -0.23 19.30 -18.04
CA PHE A 55 0.05 18.65 -19.33
C PHE A 55 0.11 19.61 -20.53
N LEU A 56 -0.52 20.79 -20.45
CA LEU A 56 -0.60 21.71 -21.59
C LEU A 56 0.77 22.30 -21.96
N GLY A 57 1.60 22.64 -20.98
CA GLY A 57 2.93 23.18 -21.24
C GLY A 57 3.78 22.22 -22.05
N GLN A 58 3.78 20.95 -21.67
CA GLN A 58 4.51 19.87 -22.32
C GLN A 58 3.97 19.61 -23.73
N PHE A 59 2.64 19.62 -23.88
CA PHE A 59 1.98 19.51 -25.18
C PHE A 59 2.45 20.60 -26.15
N LEU A 60 2.46 21.86 -25.70
CA LEU A 60 2.93 22.98 -26.50
C LEU A 60 4.45 22.91 -26.76
N ALA A 61 5.23 22.46 -25.79
CA ALA A 61 6.68 22.41 -25.88
C ALA A 61 7.20 21.42 -26.93
N VAL A 62 6.50 20.30 -27.16
CA VAL A 62 6.87 19.32 -28.20
C VAL A 62 6.21 19.60 -29.56
N THR A 63 5.30 20.57 -29.63
CA THR A 63 4.58 20.94 -30.85
C THR A 63 4.94 22.37 -31.28
N VAL A 64 4.02 23.32 -31.13
CA VAL A 64 4.08 24.69 -31.68
C VAL A 64 5.17 25.54 -31.02
N LEU A 65 5.40 25.37 -29.71
CA LEU A 65 6.37 26.16 -28.95
C LEU A 65 7.75 25.51 -28.83
N SER A 66 8.02 24.49 -29.65
CA SER A 66 9.31 23.80 -29.66
C SER A 66 10.51 24.72 -29.98
N ASN A 67 10.34 25.78 -30.76
CA ASN A 67 11.41 26.77 -30.98
C ASN A 67 11.58 27.76 -29.82
N HIS A 68 10.60 27.85 -28.91
CA HIS A 68 10.52 28.85 -27.84
C HIS A 68 10.35 28.21 -26.45
N VAL A 69 10.92 27.03 -26.25
CA VAL A 69 10.83 26.27 -24.99
C VAL A 69 11.35 27.07 -23.80
N THR A 70 12.44 27.82 -23.96
CA THR A 70 12.99 28.67 -22.88
C THR A 70 11.99 29.74 -22.46
N LEU A 71 11.34 30.39 -23.44
CA LEU A 71 10.32 31.40 -23.17
C LEU A 71 9.12 30.78 -22.45
N LEU A 72 8.69 29.58 -22.85
CA LEU A 72 7.62 28.85 -22.18
C LEU A 72 7.97 28.53 -20.73
N ASN A 73 9.19 28.04 -20.46
CA ASN A 73 9.67 27.82 -19.10
C ASN A 73 9.65 29.10 -18.27
N VAL A 74 10.21 30.20 -18.80
CA VAL A 74 10.21 31.51 -18.13
C VAL A 74 8.79 31.98 -17.85
N LEU A 75 7.86 31.85 -18.80
CA LEU A 75 6.47 32.25 -18.62
C LEU A 75 5.79 31.47 -17.49
N ILE A 76 5.97 30.14 -17.44
CA ILE A 76 5.42 29.31 -16.37
C ILE A 76 6.06 29.69 -15.02
N SER A 77 7.39 29.86 -14.98
CA SER A 77 8.10 30.24 -13.75
C SER A 77 7.70 31.63 -13.25
N VAL A 78 7.59 32.63 -14.13
CA VAL A 78 7.14 34.00 -13.78
C VAL A 78 5.71 33.96 -13.27
N THR A 79 4.82 33.23 -13.95
CA THR A 79 3.42 33.04 -13.50
C THR A 79 3.39 32.41 -12.11
N THR A 80 4.21 31.39 -11.89
CA THR A 80 4.38 30.73 -10.59
C THR A 80 4.86 31.72 -9.53
N SER A 81 5.90 32.51 -9.80
CA SER A 81 6.43 33.52 -8.89
C SER A 81 5.39 34.61 -8.57
N LEU A 82 4.67 35.12 -9.56
CA LEU A 82 3.60 36.10 -9.35
C LEU A 82 2.50 35.53 -8.43
N ILE A 83 2.08 34.29 -8.66
CA ILE A 83 1.10 33.61 -7.79
C ILE A 83 1.64 33.40 -6.38
N THR A 84 2.95 33.16 -6.21
CA THR A 84 3.55 33.08 -4.87
C THR A 84 3.56 34.41 -4.12
N LEU A 85 3.69 35.53 -4.83
CA LEU A 85 3.73 36.87 -4.25
C LEU A 85 2.36 37.39 -3.83
N ILE A 86 1.28 36.94 -4.49
CA ILE A 86 -0.09 37.21 -4.05
C ILE A 86 -0.27 36.57 -2.67
N SER A 87 -0.81 37.28 -1.68
CA SER A 87 -1.10 36.69 -0.36
C SER A 87 -2.05 35.49 -0.51
N PRO A 88 -1.91 34.41 0.27
CA PRO A 88 -2.89 33.33 0.25
C PRO A 88 -4.27 33.95 0.50
N VAL A 89 -5.24 33.64 -0.36
CA VAL A 89 -6.63 34.05 -0.15
C VAL A 89 -7.02 33.46 1.21
N ARG A 90 -7.10 34.30 2.25
CA ARG A 90 -7.77 33.94 3.49
C ARG A 90 -9.21 33.66 3.10
N LEU A 91 -9.55 32.38 2.99
CA LEU A 91 -10.95 31.99 2.94
C LEU A 91 -11.62 32.59 4.18
N PRO A 92 -12.82 33.17 4.06
CA PRO A 92 -13.45 33.84 5.18
C PRO A 92 -13.54 32.87 6.36
N SER A 93 -12.84 33.22 7.43
CA SER A 93 -13.07 32.67 8.75
C SER A 93 -14.54 32.87 9.05
N LYS A 94 -15.30 31.78 9.22
CA LYS A 94 -16.68 31.90 9.71
C LYS A 94 -16.63 32.69 11.02
N SER A 95 -17.38 33.79 11.08
CA SER A 95 -17.69 34.51 12.30
C SER A 95 -18.29 33.57 13.35
N PRO A 96 -18.11 33.83 14.65
CA PRO A 96 -18.64 32.97 15.70
C PRO A 96 -20.15 33.19 15.79
N THR A 97 -20.95 32.23 15.30
CA THR A 97 -22.39 32.20 15.55
C THR A 97 -22.85 30.78 15.85
N HIS A 98 -23.24 30.61 17.12
CA HIS A 98 -24.15 29.65 17.74
C HIS A 98 -24.29 28.22 17.17
N SER A 99 -24.16 27.30 18.13
CA SER A 99 -24.56 25.90 18.14
C SER A 99 -25.72 25.53 17.23
N SER A 100 -25.42 24.76 16.18
CA SER A 100 -26.31 23.72 15.68
C SER A 100 -25.47 22.56 15.14
N LYS A 101 -25.88 21.34 15.48
CA LYS A 101 -25.15 20.06 15.31
C LYS A 101 -24.65 19.84 13.88
N PRO A 102 -23.44 19.28 13.66
CA PRO A 102 -23.02 18.87 12.34
C PRO A 102 -23.68 17.54 11.98
N THR A 103 -24.56 17.57 10.99
CA THR A 103 -24.94 16.39 10.22
C THR A 103 -23.71 15.83 9.50
N HIS A 104 -23.50 14.51 9.63
CA HIS A 104 -22.44 13.75 8.97
C HIS A 104 -22.31 14.11 7.49
N ARG A 105 -21.16 14.68 7.11
CA ARG A 105 -20.69 14.73 5.71
C ARG A 105 -19.46 13.87 5.59
N HIS A 106 -19.51 12.96 4.61
CA HIS A 106 -18.48 12.00 4.25
C HIS A 106 -17.08 12.61 4.20
N ALA A 107 -16.16 11.98 4.94
CA ALA A 107 -14.74 12.24 4.87
C ALA A 107 -14.20 11.71 3.54
N ASN A 108 -14.19 12.54 2.49
CA ASN A 108 -13.38 12.35 1.26
C ASN A 108 -13.21 13.65 0.46
N SER A 109 -13.10 14.80 1.15
CA SER A 109 -12.55 16.00 0.53
C SER A 109 -11.61 16.68 1.50
N VAL A 110 -10.30 16.59 1.25
CA VAL A 110 -9.33 17.48 1.90
C VAL A 110 -9.66 18.89 1.43
N THR A 111 -10.34 19.66 2.29
CA THR A 111 -10.60 21.07 2.03
C THR A 111 -9.42 21.92 2.47
N THR A 112 -9.27 23.07 1.83
CA THR A 112 -8.29 24.14 2.05
C THR A 112 -8.13 24.61 3.52
N THR A 113 -9.00 24.18 4.42
CA THR A 113 -8.98 24.48 5.87
C THR A 113 -7.88 23.74 6.63
N ASP A 114 -7.35 22.64 6.10
CA ASP A 114 -6.28 21.86 6.77
C ASP A 114 -4.88 22.51 6.63
N PHE A 115 -4.78 23.65 5.92
CA PHE A 115 -3.51 24.31 5.64
C PHE A 115 -3.08 25.35 6.70
N ASP A 116 -4.01 25.86 7.54
CA ASP A 116 -3.80 27.08 8.34
C ASP A 116 -3.60 26.89 9.86
N ASN A 117 -3.65 25.67 10.41
CA ASN A 117 -3.40 25.49 11.85
C ASN A 117 -1.90 25.39 12.16
N GLY A 118 -1.29 26.56 12.36
CA GLY A 118 0.03 26.77 12.96
C GLY A 118 0.07 26.55 14.47
N THR A 119 -0.63 25.54 15.00
CA THR A 119 -0.56 25.18 16.41
C THR A 119 0.61 24.24 16.67
N SER A 120 1.48 24.60 17.60
CA SER A 120 2.58 23.80 18.13
C SER A 120 2.18 22.32 18.36
N TRP A 121 2.65 21.43 17.49
CA TRP A 121 2.33 20.01 17.53
C TRP A 121 3.25 19.24 18.49
N LYS A 122 2.91 19.25 19.79
CA LYS A 122 3.33 18.18 20.73
C LYS A 122 2.22 17.17 21.03
N THR A 123 1.03 17.34 20.46
CA THR A 123 -0.14 16.53 20.81
C THR A 123 -0.95 16.19 19.56
N GLN A 124 -0.41 15.30 18.73
CA GLN A 124 -1.27 14.34 18.04
C GLN A 124 -0.72 12.96 18.37
N PRO A 125 -1.53 12.06 18.96
CA PRO A 125 -1.14 10.67 19.03
C PRO A 125 -0.93 10.18 17.58
N PRO A 126 0.10 9.37 17.31
CA PRO A 126 0.24 8.75 16.01
C PRO A 126 -1.08 8.03 15.68
N SER A 127 -1.55 8.16 14.44
CA SER A 127 -2.67 7.38 13.92
C SER A 127 -2.54 5.94 14.41
N PRO A 128 -3.62 5.27 14.87
CA PRO A 128 -3.51 3.89 15.34
C PRO A 128 -3.01 3.05 14.16
N LEU A 129 -1.73 2.72 14.21
CA LEU A 129 -1.14 1.68 13.38
C LEU A 129 -1.85 0.38 13.79
N PRO A 130 -2.14 -0.53 12.85
CA PRO A 130 -2.64 -1.85 13.21
C PRO A 130 -1.60 -2.50 14.13
N SER A 131 -1.93 -2.57 15.42
CA SER A 131 -1.21 -3.38 16.38
C SER A 131 -1.63 -4.81 16.13
N HIS A 132 -0.86 -5.51 15.30
CA HIS A 132 -0.59 -6.96 15.27
C HIS A 132 -0.09 -7.33 13.87
N SER A 133 1.22 -7.46 13.69
CA SER A 133 1.89 -8.49 12.87
C SER A 133 3.31 -8.07 12.48
N GLN A 134 4.32 -8.71 13.08
CA GLN A 134 5.66 -9.05 12.55
C GLN A 134 6.54 -7.94 11.93
N ASP A 135 7.86 -8.09 12.09
CA ASP A 135 8.93 -7.29 11.45
C ASP A 135 8.88 -7.37 9.91
N SER A 136 7.83 -6.84 9.28
CA SER A 136 7.64 -6.83 7.83
C SER A 136 8.13 -5.52 7.23
N ILE A 137 8.91 -5.62 6.15
CA ILE A 137 9.47 -4.45 5.45
C ILE A 137 8.32 -3.72 4.73
N GLN A 138 7.89 -2.59 5.28
CA GLN A 138 6.82 -1.77 4.68
C GLN A 138 7.40 -0.71 3.73
N LEU A 139 7.16 -0.88 2.42
CA LEU A 139 7.54 0.09 1.39
C LEU A 139 6.36 1.00 1.04
N SER A 140 6.46 2.30 1.36
CA SER A 140 5.44 3.28 0.98
C SER A 140 5.66 3.83 -0.43
N PRO A 141 4.59 4.09 -1.22
CA PRO A 141 4.69 4.79 -2.49
C PRO A 141 5.38 6.16 -2.31
N LYS A 142 6.26 6.53 -3.24
CA LYS A 142 7.02 7.78 -3.18
C LYS A 142 6.53 8.77 -4.24
N SER A 143 6.11 9.94 -3.81
CA SER A 143 5.51 10.98 -4.66
C SER A 143 6.42 11.41 -5.82
N TYR A 144 7.69 11.73 -5.55
CA TYR A 144 8.67 12.12 -6.57
C TYR A 144 8.92 11.03 -7.63
N ILE A 145 8.94 9.75 -7.24
CA ILE A 145 9.08 8.61 -8.19
C ILE A 145 7.84 8.52 -9.07
N THR A 146 6.65 8.64 -8.48
CA THR A 146 5.38 8.62 -9.21
C THR A 146 5.30 9.78 -10.20
N ASN A 147 5.62 11.01 -9.77
CA ASN A 147 5.64 12.19 -10.64
C ASN A 147 6.63 12.03 -11.81
N TYR A 148 7.86 11.59 -11.53
CA TYR A 148 8.86 11.30 -12.55
C TYR A 148 8.37 10.28 -13.59
N ARG A 149 7.86 9.12 -13.14
CA ARG A 149 7.37 8.04 -14.03
C ARG A 149 6.17 8.51 -14.86
N SER A 150 5.30 9.32 -14.28
CA SER A 150 4.10 9.83 -14.96
C SER A 150 4.44 10.76 -16.11
N TYR A 151 5.38 11.69 -15.91
CA TYR A 151 5.84 12.58 -16.97
C TYR A 151 6.61 11.85 -18.06
N LEU A 152 7.43 10.85 -17.69
CA LEU A 152 8.10 9.98 -18.66
C LEU A 152 7.08 9.27 -19.57
N LEU A 153 6.05 8.66 -18.97
CA LEU A 153 4.96 7.99 -19.69
C LEU A 153 4.20 8.98 -20.58
N TYR A 154 3.82 10.13 -20.05
CA TYR A 154 3.07 11.16 -20.79
C TYR A 154 3.84 11.66 -22.01
N PHE A 155 5.10 12.06 -21.85
CA PHE A 155 5.93 12.51 -22.96
C PHE A 155 6.10 11.44 -24.02
N THR A 156 6.22 10.17 -23.60
CA THR A 156 6.31 9.04 -24.52
C THR A 156 5.03 8.88 -25.31
N MET A 157 3.88 8.78 -24.63
CA MET A 157 2.58 8.58 -25.29
C MET A 157 2.26 9.70 -26.26
N LEU A 158 2.59 10.94 -25.92
CA LEU A 158 2.46 12.09 -26.81
C LEU A 158 3.40 11.99 -28.01
N SER A 159 4.69 11.69 -27.78
CA SER A 159 5.70 11.69 -28.84
C SER A 159 5.56 10.55 -29.85
N ILE A 160 5.04 9.38 -29.44
CA ILE A 160 4.87 8.23 -30.35
C ILE A 160 3.89 8.50 -31.48
N LEU A 161 2.86 9.33 -31.25
CA LEU A 161 1.93 9.77 -32.29
C LEU A 161 2.39 11.09 -32.92
N ALA A 162 2.86 12.05 -32.10
CA ALA A 162 3.25 13.37 -32.60
C ALA A 162 4.35 13.31 -33.67
N VAL A 163 5.28 12.36 -33.58
CA VAL A 163 6.36 12.18 -34.57
C VAL A 163 5.87 11.93 -36.00
N ASP A 164 4.65 11.44 -36.19
CA ASP A 164 4.07 11.22 -37.51
C ASP A 164 3.49 12.52 -38.13
N PHE A 165 3.42 13.62 -37.37
CA PHE A 165 2.89 14.91 -37.82
C PHE A 165 4.00 15.95 -38.10
N PRO A 166 3.79 16.86 -39.07
CA PRO A 166 4.71 17.98 -39.34
C PRO A 166 4.89 18.95 -38.17
N VAL A 167 3.88 19.07 -37.30
CA VAL A 167 3.93 19.95 -36.13
C VAL A 167 4.97 19.52 -35.08
N PHE A 168 5.41 18.25 -35.12
CA PHE A 168 6.48 17.74 -34.28
C PHE A 168 7.84 17.93 -34.97
N PRO A 169 8.75 18.73 -34.39
CA PRO A 169 10.05 19.00 -35.01
C PRO A 169 10.89 17.74 -35.16
N ARG A 170 11.48 17.56 -36.35
CA ARG A 170 12.35 16.42 -36.65
C ARG A 170 13.52 16.28 -35.67
N ARG A 171 14.11 17.38 -35.20
CA ARG A 171 15.19 17.37 -34.19
C ARG A 171 14.83 16.69 -32.86
N LEU A 172 13.54 16.52 -32.56
CA LEU A 172 13.05 15.78 -31.39
C LEU A 172 12.88 14.29 -31.67
N ALA A 173 12.71 13.91 -32.94
CA ALA A 173 12.55 12.53 -33.39
C ALA A 173 13.85 11.74 -33.21
N LYS A 174 13.74 10.41 -33.23
CA LYS A 174 14.87 9.49 -33.04
C LYS A 174 16.00 9.80 -34.03
N THR A 175 17.24 9.63 -33.59
CA THR A 175 18.40 9.71 -34.47
C THR A 175 18.63 8.37 -35.17
N GLU A 176 19.19 8.39 -36.38
CA GLU A 176 19.40 7.17 -37.18
C GLU A 176 20.55 6.32 -36.65
N SER A 177 21.73 6.94 -36.50
CA SER A 177 22.97 6.23 -36.12
C SER A 177 23.67 6.89 -34.93
N TYR A 178 23.89 8.21 -35.03
CA TYR A 178 24.56 9.00 -33.99
C TYR A 178 23.83 10.31 -33.75
N GLY A 179 23.90 10.78 -32.50
CA GLY A 179 23.32 12.04 -32.08
C GLY A 179 22.50 11.88 -30.79
N THR A 180 21.83 12.96 -30.42
CA THR A 180 20.96 13.00 -29.24
C THR A 180 19.63 13.59 -29.63
N SER A 181 18.52 12.97 -29.28
CA SER A 181 17.19 13.55 -29.47
C SER A 181 16.31 13.30 -28.26
N PHE A 182 15.18 14.00 -28.18
CA PHE A 182 14.23 13.80 -27.10
C PHE A 182 13.66 12.37 -27.11
N MET A 183 13.32 11.83 -28.29
CA MET A 183 12.83 10.46 -28.40
C MET A 183 13.90 9.40 -28.12
N ASP A 184 15.19 9.72 -28.30
CA ASP A 184 16.27 8.78 -27.96
C ASP A 184 16.41 8.53 -26.46
N LEU A 185 15.99 9.48 -25.61
CA LEU A 185 15.92 9.30 -24.16
C LEU A 185 14.81 8.34 -23.75
N GLY A 186 13.72 8.21 -24.52
CA GLY A 186 12.50 7.54 -24.06
C GLY A 186 12.76 6.12 -23.61
N VAL A 187 13.30 5.29 -24.50
CA VAL A 187 13.59 3.87 -24.25
C VAL A 187 14.58 3.67 -23.11
N GLY A 188 15.68 4.44 -23.08
CA GLY A 188 16.67 4.39 -22.00
C GLY A 188 16.07 4.79 -20.65
N SER A 189 15.23 5.83 -20.62
CA SER A 189 14.58 6.32 -19.40
C SER A 189 13.50 5.36 -18.89
N PHE A 190 12.80 4.64 -19.77
CA PHE A 190 11.96 3.52 -19.38
C PHE A 190 12.74 2.39 -18.76
N THR A 191 13.86 2.00 -19.36
CA THR A 191 14.75 0.96 -18.82
C THR A 191 15.27 1.33 -17.44
N PHE A 192 15.68 2.58 -17.24
CA PHE A 192 16.10 3.11 -15.95
C PHE A 192 14.94 3.09 -14.93
N ALA A 193 13.77 3.60 -15.31
CA ALA A 193 12.58 3.60 -14.45
C ALA A 193 12.10 2.18 -14.10
N PHE A 194 12.29 1.22 -15.01
CA PHE A 194 11.99 -0.18 -14.78
C PHE A 194 12.91 -0.77 -13.70
N GLY A 195 14.23 -0.58 -13.82
CA GLY A 195 15.19 -0.97 -12.78
C GLY A 195 14.90 -0.32 -11.43
N LEU A 196 14.58 0.98 -11.42
CA LEU A 196 14.21 1.75 -10.23
C LEU A 196 13.05 1.12 -9.45
N VAL A 197 12.00 0.69 -10.15
CA VAL A 197 10.84 0.04 -9.53
C VAL A 197 11.15 -1.40 -9.15
N ASP A 198 12.00 -2.08 -9.92
CA ASP A 198 12.34 -3.48 -9.69
C ASP A 198 13.17 -3.71 -8.42
N ALA A 199 13.90 -2.68 -7.98
CA ALA A 199 14.64 -2.67 -6.72
C ALA A 199 13.78 -3.10 -5.50
N LYS A 200 12.45 -2.89 -5.54
CA LYS A 200 11.54 -3.35 -4.47
C LYS A 200 11.61 -4.86 -4.25
N TYR A 201 11.77 -5.65 -5.31
CA TYR A 201 11.85 -7.11 -5.21
C TYR A 201 13.18 -7.58 -4.63
N HIS A 202 14.24 -6.80 -4.80
CA HIS A 202 15.53 -7.03 -4.14
C HIS A 202 15.47 -6.72 -2.65
N ILE A 203 14.83 -5.61 -2.28
CA ILE A 203 14.63 -5.22 -0.88
C ILE A 203 13.79 -6.26 -0.13
N LEU A 204 12.71 -6.73 -0.75
CA LEU A 204 11.80 -7.72 -0.16
C LEU A 204 12.30 -9.17 -0.26
N SER A 205 13.49 -9.40 -0.87
CA SER A 205 14.01 -10.74 -1.17
C SER A 205 13.03 -11.66 -1.91
N ALA A 206 12.05 -11.08 -2.61
CA ALA A 206 10.97 -11.77 -3.31
C ALA A 206 11.20 -11.76 -4.83
N TYR A 207 12.46 -11.91 -5.25
CA TYR A 207 12.82 -11.84 -6.66
C TYR A 207 12.28 -13.04 -7.44
N ASN A 208 11.16 -12.83 -8.13
CA ASN A 208 10.49 -13.86 -8.93
C ASN A 208 10.62 -13.53 -10.42
N THR A 209 11.15 -14.46 -11.22
CA THR A 209 11.28 -14.31 -12.68
C THR A 209 9.94 -14.47 -13.41
N ARG A 210 8.90 -15.01 -12.77
CA ARG A 210 7.56 -15.12 -13.36
C ARG A 210 6.92 -13.76 -13.68
N LYS A 211 7.37 -12.68 -13.03
CA LYS A 211 6.92 -11.29 -13.33
C LYS A 211 7.26 -10.83 -14.76
N VAL A 212 8.16 -11.53 -15.42
CA VAL A 212 8.60 -11.25 -16.80
C VAL A 212 7.63 -11.83 -17.84
N LEU A 213 6.78 -12.80 -17.46
CA LEU A 213 5.85 -13.49 -18.37
C LEU A 213 4.93 -12.53 -19.17
N PRO A 214 4.33 -11.49 -18.57
CA PRO A 214 3.53 -10.53 -19.34
C PRO A 214 4.34 -9.81 -20.41
N LEU A 215 5.61 -9.47 -20.13
CA LEU A 215 6.48 -8.81 -21.11
C LEU A 215 6.87 -9.76 -22.26
N ILE A 216 7.10 -11.04 -21.96
CA ILE A 216 7.35 -12.06 -22.99
C ILE A 216 6.10 -12.23 -23.88
N ALA A 217 4.92 -12.34 -23.27
CA ALA A 217 3.67 -12.44 -24.02
C ALA A 217 3.47 -11.21 -24.94
N LEU A 218 3.71 -10.00 -24.44
CA LEU A 218 3.64 -8.78 -25.24
C LEU A 218 4.69 -8.73 -26.35
N ALA A 219 5.89 -9.24 -26.11
CA ALA A 219 6.93 -9.34 -27.14
C ALA A 219 6.50 -10.27 -28.28
N VAL A 220 5.89 -11.42 -27.95
CA VAL A 220 5.36 -12.37 -28.94
C VAL A 220 4.15 -11.79 -29.68
N ILE A 221 3.19 -11.21 -28.96
CA ILE A 221 2.00 -10.56 -29.56
C ILE A 221 2.43 -9.47 -30.53
N ARG A 222 3.38 -8.62 -30.15
CA ARG A 222 3.91 -7.57 -31.03
C ARG A 222 4.58 -8.15 -32.26
N LEU A 223 5.39 -9.20 -32.11
CA LEU A 223 6.03 -9.86 -33.24
C LEU A 223 4.96 -10.38 -34.21
N VAL A 224 4.05 -11.23 -33.75
CA VAL A 224 2.98 -11.82 -34.56
C VAL A 224 2.12 -10.74 -35.21
N SER A 225 1.69 -9.74 -34.45
CA SER A 225 0.85 -8.64 -34.96
C SER A 225 1.50 -7.90 -36.10
N VAL A 226 2.80 -7.59 -36.02
CA VAL A 226 3.47 -6.87 -37.10
C VAL A 226 3.73 -7.77 -38.30
N THR A 227 4.10 -9.04 -38.09
CA THR A 227 4.30 -9.98 -39.21
C THR A 227 3.00 -10.22 -39.97
N LEU A 228 1.85 -10.29 -39.27
CA LEU A 228 0.53 -10.49 -39.89
C LEU A 228 -0.01 -9.24 -40.60
N THR A 229 0.36 -8.04 -40.15
CA THR A 229 -0.18 -6.78 -40.69
C THR A 229 0.72 -6.15 -41.75
N GLU A 230 1.89 -6.75 -42.04
CA GLU A 230 2.93 -6.20 -42.92
C GLU A 230 3.28 -4.74 -42.58
N TYR A 231 3.13 -4.34 -41.31
CA TYR A 231 3.34 -2.96 -40.91
C TYR A 231 4.82 -2.58 -41.06
N PRO A 232 5.14 -1.44 -41.68
CA PRO A 232 6.52 -1.04 -41.95
C PRO A 232 7.32 -0.92 -40.64
N GLN A 233 8.32 -1.80 -40.48
CA GLN A 233 9.21 -1.80 -39.32
C GLN A 233 10.53 -1.11 -39.64
N HIS A 234 10.98 -0.23 -38.74
CA HIS A 234 12.37 0.23 -38.73
C HIS A 234 13.26 -0.87 -38.18
N ILE A 235 13.68 -1.79 -39.07
CA ILE A 235 14.51 -2.96 -38.73
C ILE A 235 15.85 -2.54 -38.10
N SER A 236 16.30 -1.31 -38.36
CA SER A 236 17.50 -0.74 -37.76
C SER A 236 17.37 -0.52 -36.24
N GLU A 237 16.18 -0.46 -35.64
CA GLU A 237 16.08 -0.19 -34.21
C GLU A 237 16.42 -1.39 -33.32
N TYR A 238 15.88 -2.57 -33.64
CA TYR A 238 16.02 -3.77 -32.82
C TYR A 238 16.36 -5.02 -33.63
N GLY A 239 16.21 -4.97 -34.95
CA GLY A 239 16.26 -6.12 -35.83
C GLY A 239 14.88 -6.50 -36.37
N THR A 240 14.79 -7.71 -36.92
CA THR A 240 13.64 -8.20 -37.69
C THR A 240 12.58 -8.84 -36.80
N HIS A 241 13.02 -9.60 -35.80
CA HIS A 241 12.12 -10.34 -34.90
C HIS A 241 12.14 -9.77 -33.48
N TRP A 242 13.24 -9.12 -33.10
CA TRP A 242 13.41 -8.53 -31.78
C TRP A 242 12.63 -7.23 -31.65
N ASN A 243 12.09 -6.98 -30.46
CA ASN A 243 11.41 -5.72 -30.14
C ASN A 243 11.72 -5.29 -28.71
N PHE A 244 11.33 -4.07 -28.36
CA PHE A 244 11.67 -3.50 -27.06
C PHE A 244 11.08 -4.28 -25.87
N PHE A 245 9.92 -4.94 -26.03
CA PHE A 245 9.38 -5.79 -24.95
C PHE A 245 10.26 -7.01 -24.70
N ALA A 246 10.87 -7.58 -25.74
CA ALA A 246 11.86 -8.65 -25.61
C ALA A 246 13.11 -8.16 -24.85
N THR A 247 13.59 -6.94 -25.16
CA THR A 247 14.67 -6.29 -24.38
C THR A 247 14.28 -6.15 -22.92
N LEU A 248 13.13 -5.55 -22.60
CA LEU A 248 12.65 -5.40 -21.22
C LEU A 248 12.49 -6.73 -20.49
N ALA A 249 12.06 -7.79 -21.18
CA ALA A 249 11.93 -9.11 -20.61
C ALA A 249 13.30 -9.75 -20.29
N ALA A 250 14.33 -9.51 -21.10
CA ALA A 250 15.66 -10.06 -20.90
C ALA A 250 16.39 -9.43 -19.70
N LEU A 251 16.18 -8.14 -19.39
CA LEU A 251 16.96 -7.43 -18.35
C LEU A 251 16.86 -8.06 -16.95
N PRO A 252 15.67 -8.40 -16.41
CA PRO A 252 15.60 -9.05 -15.10
C PRO A 252 16.23 -10.46 -15.12
N LEU A 253 16.16 -11.17 -16.25
CA LEU A 253 16.79 -12.50 -16.37
C LEU A 253 18.32 -12.40 -16.30
N LEU A 254 18.90 -11.43 -17.01
CA LEU A 254 20.33 -11.16 -17.03
C LEU A 254 20.86 -10.57 -15.71
N THR A 255 20.00 -9.90 -14.94
CA THR A 255 20.38 -9.32 -13.65
C THR A 255 20.44 -10.38 -12.53
N LYS A 256 19.81 -11.54 -12.70
CA LYS A 256 19.82 -12.63 -11.71
C LYS A 256 21.24 -13.07 -11.30
N PRO A 257 22.17 -13.44 -12.21
CA PRO A 257 23.55 -13.78 -11.83
C PRO A 257 24.28 -12.61 -11.16
N LEU A 258 24.05 -11.38 -11.61
CA LEU A 258 24.65 -10.18 -11.02
C LEU A 258 24.15 -9.93 -9.59
N THR A 259 22.91 -10.31 -9.31
CA THR A 259 22.32 -10.24 -7.96
C THR A 259 22.96 -11.26 -7.02
N VAL A 260 23.27 -12.46 -7.52
CA VAL A 260 24.03 -13.47 -6.76
C VAL A 260 25.42 -12.93 -6.43
N LEU A 261 26.09 -12.32 -7.42
CA LEU A 261 27.39 -11.70 -7.23
C LEU A 261 27.34 -10.53 -6.23
N ASN A 262 26.33 -9.66 -6.32
CA ASN A 262 26.11 -8.56 -5.37
C ASN A 262 25.97 -9.09 -3.94
N ARG A 263 25.19 -10.16 -3.74
CA ARG A 263 25.01 -10.77 -2.42
C ARG A 263 26.28 -11.45 -1.90
N ALA A 264 27.12 -11.99 -2.78
CA ALA A 264 28.35 -12.67 -2.41
C ALA A 264 29.52 -11.71 -2.09
N THR A 265 29.57 -10.55 -2.77
CA THR A 265 30.73 -9.63 -2.74
C THR A 265 30.43 -8.26 -2.13
N ASP A 266 29.15 -7.97 -1.82
CA ASP A 266 28.64 -6.66 -1.40
C ASP A 266 28.97 -5.51 -2.40
N VAL A 267 29.40 -5.82 -3.63
CA VAL A 267 29.69 -4.85 -4.70
C VAL A 267 28.38 -4.23 -5.22
N GLN A 268 28.29 -2.90 -5.27
CA GLN A 268 27.08 -2.19 -5.72
C GLN A 268 26.81 -2.37 -7.22
N PHE A 269 25.53 -2.31 -7.61
CA PHE A 269 25.13 -2.49 -9.00
C PHE A 269 25.64 -1.37 -9.92
N SER A 270 25.77 -0.13 -9.41
CA SER A 270 26.39 0.98 -10.15
C SER A 270 27.84 0.68 -10.54
N TRP A 271 28.63 0.07 -9.66
CA TRP A 271 30.02 -0.30 -9.96
C TRP A 271 30.09 -1.40 -11.01
N MET A 272 29.23 -2.42 -10.90
CA MET A 272 29.11 -3.45 -11.92
C MET A 272 28.73 -2.85 -13.28
N ALA A 273 27.76 -1.93 -13.30
CA ALA A 273 27.32 -1.25 -14.52
C ALA A 273 28.44 -0.43 -15.18
N ILE A 274 29.24 0.29 -14.40
CA ILE A 274 30.40 1.05 -14.90
C ILE A 274 31.42 0.11 -15.54
N ILE A 275 31.79 -0.98 -14.85
CA ILE A 275 32.77 -1.95 -15.37
C ILE A 275 32.26 -2.56 -16.66
N ILE A 276 31.01 -3.05 -16.68
CA ILE A 276 30.40 -3.63 -17.88
C ILE A 276 30.35 -2.60 -19.02
N ALA A 277 29.99 -1.34 -18.75
CA ALA A 277 29.88 -0.30 -19.78
C ALA A 277 31.25 0.09 -20.38
N ILE A 278 32.30 0.16 -19.55
CA ILE A 278 33.67 0.43 -20.02
C ILE A 278 34.19 -0.73 -20.86
N VAL A 279 34.05 -1.98 -20.38
CA VAL A 279 34.44 -3.18 -21.12
C VAL A 279 33.68 -3.25 -22.44
N PHE A 280 32.37 -3.02 -22.42
CA PHE A 280 31.53 -3.02 -23.62
C PHE A 280 31.96 -1.94 -24.62
N GLN A 281 32.27 -0.73 -24.17
CA GLN A 281 32.80 0.33 -25.04
C GLN A 281 34.15 -0.05 -25.64
N GLY A 282 35.04 -0.67 -24.85
CA GLY A 282 36.32 -1.18 -25.31
C GLY A 282 36.15 -2.26 -26.39
N VAL A 283 35.20 -3.18 -26.20
CA VAL A 283 34.84 -4.19 -27.21
C VAL A 283 34.31 -3.52 -28.47
N LEU A 284 33.41 -2.54 -28.36
CA LEU A 284 32.87 -1.83 -29.53
C LEU A 284 33.95 -1.08 -30.32
N SER A 285 34.93 -0.49 -29.64
CA SER A 285 35.98 0.31 -30.29
C SER A 285 37.14 -0.51 -30.86
N HIS A 286 37.50 -1.63 -30.22
CA HIS A 286 38.66 -2.44 -30.61
C HIS A 286 38.30 -3.69 -31.43
N THR A 287 37.02 -4.07 -31.47
CA THR A 287 36.55 -5.21 -32.27
C THR A 287 35.66 -4.74 -33.42
N GLY A 288 35.45 -5.61 -34.41
CA GLY A 288 34.50 -5.35 -35.50
C GLY A 288 33.02 -5.32 -35.09
N LEU A 289 32.69 -5.41 -33.80
CA LEU A 289 31.30 -5.55 -33.32
C LEU A 289 30.44 -4.32 -33.66
N GLN A 290 30.98 -3.11 -33.52
CA GLN A 290 30.24 -1.88 -33.85
C GLN A 290 29.90 -1.82 -35.34
N GLN A 291 30.88 -2.08 -36.21
CA GLN A 291 30.68 -2.12 -37.66
C GLN A 291 29.74 -3.26 -38.07
N TRP A 292 29.87 -4.44 -37.46
CA TRP A 292 28.97 -5.56 -37.70
C TRP A 292 27.51 -5.20 -37.36
N THR A 293 27.29 -4.52 -36.23
CA THR A 293 25.95 -4.11 -35.80
C THR A 293 25.33 -3.10 -36.77
N MET A 294 26.10 -2.16 -37.30
CA MET A 294 25.59 -1.13 -38.21
C MET A 294 25.39 -1.66 -39.64
N ASP A 295 26.39 -2.35 -40.19
CA ASP A 295 26.53 -2.52 -41.63
C ASP A 295 26.42 -3.98 -42.12
N ALA A 296 26.60 -4.98 -41.25
CA ALA A 296 26.59 -6.38 -41.67
C ALA A 296 25.28 -6.82 -42.32
N GLU A 297 25.38 -7.67 -43.34
CA GLU A 297 24.22 -8.28 -44.00
C GLU A 297 23.47 -9.25 -43.07
N ARG A 298 22.17 -9.41 -43.31
CA ARG A 298 21.27 -10.25 -42.51
C ARG A 298 21.17 -11.64 -43.11
N THR A 299 22.14 -12.51 -42.81
CA THR A 299 22.23 -13.87 -43.37
C THR A 299 21.73 -14.96 -42.42
N SER A 300 21.90 -14.79 -41.11
CA SER A 300 21.52 -15.73 -40.05
C SER A 300 20.51 -15.14 -39.07
N LEU A 301 19.83 -15.97 -38.27
CA LEU A 301 18.90 -15.52 -37.22
C LEU A 301 19.55 -14.50 -36.25
N LEU A 302 20.83 -14.68 -35.95
CA LEU A 302 21.60 -13.76 -35.10
C LEU A 302 21.75 -12.39 -35.78
N SER A 303 22.19 -12.37 -37.05
CA SER A 303 22.36 -11.13 -37.82
C SER A 303 21.03 -10.41 -38.10
N HIS A 304 19.91 -11.13 -38.15
CA HIS A 304 18.57 -10.53 -38.26
C HIS A 304 18.16 -9.74 -37.01
N ASN A 305 18.77 -10.00 -35.87
CA ASN A 305 18.45 -9.39 -34.58
C ASN A 305 19.66 -8.70 -33.92
N LYS A 306 20.70 -8.41 -34.71
CA LYS A 306 22.00 -7.92 -34.23
C LYS A 306 21.87 -6.65 -33.39
N GLU A 307 21.01 -5.71 -33.79
CA GLU A 307 20.84 -4.43 -33.11
C GLU A 307 20.26 -4.63 -31.70
N GLY A 308 19.21 -5.44 -31.57
CA GLY A 308 18.59 -5.75 -30.28
C GLY A 308 19.50 -6.53 -29.33
N ILE A 309 20.31 -7.45 -29.88
CA ILE A 309 21.24 -8.28 -29.09
C ILE A 309 22.42 -7.46 -28.56
N VAL A 310 23.04 -6.63 -29.41
CA VAL A 310 24.20 -5.83 -29.00
C VAL A 310 23.78 -4.72 -28.04
N SER A 311 22.68 -4.03 -28.33
CA SER A 311 22.18 -2.96 -27.46
C SER A 311 21.68 -3.46 -26.09
N LEU A 312 21.37 -4.76 -25.95
CA LEU A 312 20.96 -5.38 -24.70
C LEU A 312 21.99 -5.18 -23.57
N VAL A 313 23.29 -5.18 -23.89
CA VAL A 313 24.36 -4.94 -22.91
C VAL A 313 24.29 -3.52 -22.36
N GLY A 314 24.12 -2.52 -23.24
CA GLY A 314 23.96 -1.13 -22.82
C GLY A 314 22.69 -0.89 -22.01
N TYR A 315 21.57 -1.50 -22.42
CA TYR A 315 20.32 -1.45 -21.65
C TYR A 315 20.43 -2.15 -20.29
N LEU A 316 21.21 -3.23 -20.18
CA LEU A 316 21.52 -3.87 -18.90
C LEU A 316 22.24 -2.90 -17.97
N CYS A 317 23.24 -2.16 -18.44
CA CYS A 317 23.89 -1.13 -17.62
C CYS A 317 22.91 -0.06 -17.14
N ILE A 318 22.07 0.48 -18.02
CA ILE A 318 21.04 1.49 -17.66
C ILE A 318 20.08 0.92 -16.60
N TYR A 319 19.66 -0.33 -16.76
CA TYR A 319 18.80 -1.02 -15.81
C TYR A 319 19.45 -1.18 -14.43
N LEU A 320 20.73 -1.57 -14.39
CA LEU A 320 21.50 -1.72 -13.14
C LEU A 320 21.67 -0.39 -12.40
N PHE A 321 21.93 0.72 -13.11
CA PHE A 321 21.95 2.05 -12.49
C PHE A 321 20.59 2.44 -11.91
N GLY A 322 19.51 2.17 -12.65
CA GLY A 322 18.15 2.39 -12.16
C GLY A 322 17.87 1.57 -10.90
N LEU A 323 18.26 0.29 -10.89
CA LEU A 323 18.12 -0.61 -9.76
C LEU A 323 18.89 -0.11 -8.53
N ASP A 324 20.15 0.30 -8.69
CA ASP A 324 20.97 0.83 -7.60
C ASP A 324 20.35 2.09 -6.98
N ILE A 325 19.90 3.04 -7.81
CA ILE A 325 19.18 4.24 -7.34
C ILE A 325 17.87 3.86 -6.63
N GLY A 326 17.19 2.81 -7.08
CA GLY A 326 15.99 2.28 -6.43
C GLY A 326 16.26 1.74 -5.01
N LEU A 327 17.42 1.11 -4.80
CA LEU A 327 17.85 0.61 -3.49
C LEU A 327 18.09 1.76 -2.48
N TYR A 328 18.48 2.94 -2.95
CA TYR A 328 18.56 4.15 -2.12
C TYR A 328 17.19 4.84 -1.95
N SER A 329 16.36 4.85 -3.00
CA SER A 329 15.17 5.71 -3.09
C SER A 329 13.91 5.13 -2.43
N LEU A 330 13.75 3.80 -2.46
CA LEU A 330 12.55 3.13 -1.94
C LEU A 330 12.51 3.04 -0.41
N PRO A 331 13.61 2.70 0.30
CA PRO A 331 13.61 2.67 1.77
C PRO A 331 13.43 4.07 2.38
N GLN A 332 13.00 4.13 3.64
CA GLN A 332 12.91 5.40 4.38
C GLN A 332 14.28 5.97 4.76
N ASP A 333 15.26 5.11 5.04
CA ASP A 333 16.67 5.47 5.21
C ASP A 333 17.45 5.00 3.97
N PRO A 334 18.08 5.90 3.19
CA PRO A 334 18.76 5.55 1.94
C PRO A 334 19.83 4.47 2.08
N TYR A 335 20.47 4.37 3.24
CA TYR A 335 21.52 3.37 3.48
C TYR A 335 20.99 2.10 4.15
N ALA A 336 19.68 1.95 4.38
CA ALA A 336 19.12 0.81 5.11
C ALA A 336 19.42 -0.53 4.44
N TYR A 337 19.31 -0.59 3.11
CA TYR A 337 19.63 -1.80 2.33
C TYR A 337 21.10 -2.18 2.49
N PHE A 338 22.01 -1.25 2.19
CA PHE A 338 23.47 -1.49 2.24
C PHE A 338 23.99 -1.75 3.65
N ARG A 339 23.34 -1.22 4.69
CA ARG A 339 23.71 -1.47 6.09
C ARG A 339 23.01 -2.67 6.71
N LYS A 340 22.18 -3.41 5.95
CA LYS A 340 21.39 -4.56 6.43
C LYS A 340 20.48 -4.18 7.62
N ARG A 341 19.82 -3.00 7.56
CA ARG A 341 18.98 -2.40 8.63
C ARG A 341 17.52 -2.18 8.22
N LEU A 342 17.00 -2.95 7.26
CA LEU A 342 15.67 -2.73 6.68
C LEU A 342 14.50 -2.92 7.67
N THR A 343 14.67 -3.73 8.72
CA THR A 343 13.64 -3.98 9.74
C THR A 343 13.64 -2.97 10.90
N LYS A 344 14.65 -2.11 11.00
CA LYS A 344 14.72 -1.12 12.10
C LYS A 344 13.74 0.02 11.85
N LYS A 345 12.86 0.29 12.83
CA LYS A 345 11.99 1.47 12.83
C LYS A 345 12.84 2.73 12.68
N VAL A 346 12.55 3.52 11.64
CA VAL A 346 13.24 4.78 11.40
C VAL A 346 12.47 5.90 12.13
N ALA A 347 13.08 6.50 13.13
CA ALA A 347 12.44 7.54 13.96
C ALA A 347 12.15 8.85 13.20
N LYS A 348 12.84 9.12 12.09
CA LYS A 348 12.70 10.35 11.30
C LYS A 348 12.92 10.08 9.81
N ASP A 349 12.05 10.63 8.97
CA ASP A 349 12.21 10.64 7.51
C ASP A 349 13.56 11.23 7.09
N LYS A 350 14.35 10.49 6.29
CA LYS A 350 15.72 10.86 5.87
C LYS A 350 15.81 11.29 4.39
N ARG A 351 14.70 11.74 3.79
CA ARG A 351 14.69 12.28 2.41
C ARG A 351 15.71 13.41 2.16
N ASP A 352 16.07 14.22 3.16
CA ASP A 352 17.13 15.23 3.02
C ASP A 352 18.49 14.60 2.69
N LYS A 353 18.79 13.44 3.29
CA LYS A 353 20.01 12.69 2.98
C LYS A 353 19.94 12.06 1.60
N LEU A 354 18.75 11.56 1.21
CA LEU A 354 18.53 11.03 -0.13
C LEU A 354 18.79 12.10 -1.19
N LEU A 355 18.33 13.35 -0.96
CA LEU A 355 18.56 14.46 -1.87
C LEU A 355 20.05 14.69 -2.12
N VAL A 356 20.86 14.71 -1.05
CA VAL A 356 22.32 14.87 -1.18
C VAL A 356 22.92 13.72 -1.99
N ILE A 357 22.53 12.47 -1.71
CA ILE A 357 23.03 11.29 -2.43
C ILE A 357 22.69 11.36 -3.92
N LEU A 358 21.43 11.63 -4.27
CA LEU A 358 21.01 11.71 -5.67
C LEU A 358 21.65 12.90 -6.39
N ALA A 359 21.81 14.04 -5.72
CA ALA A 359 22.54 15.18 -6.27
C ALA A 359 24.02 14.85 -6.53
N SER A 360 24.69 14.17 -5.60
CA SER A 360 26.07 13.71 -5.78
C SER A 360 26.20 12.74 -6.95
N PHE A 361 25.29 11.76 -7.09
CA PHE A 361 25.28 10.86 -8.24
C PHE A 361 24.99 11.57 -9.55
N SER A 362 24.05 12.51 -9.56
CA SER A 362 23.76 13.34 -10.73
C SER A 362 25.01 14.09 -11.21
N ILE A 363 25.73 14.75 -10.30
CA ILE A 363 26.99 15.44 -10.62
C ILE A 363 28.03 14.45 -11.13
N LEU A 364 28.21 13.30 -10.46
CA LEU A 364 29.15 12.27 -10.88
C LEU A 364 28.87 11.79 -12.31
N TYR A 365 27.61 11.45 -12.63
CA TYR A 365 27.25 10.92 -13.94
C TYR A 365 27.35 11.97 -15.05
N TRP A 366 27.03 13.24 -14.78
CA TRP A 366 27.29 14.33 -15.74
C TRP A 366 28.78 14.55 -15.96
N SER A 367 29.61 14.48 -14.91
CA SER A 367 31.06 14.57 -15.02
C SER A 367 31.64 13.41 -15.84
N LEU A 368 31.17 12.18 -15.61
CA LEU A 368 31.57 11.01 -16.39
C LEU A 368 31.14 11.14 -17.85
N TYR A 369 29.91 11.59 -18.11
CA TYR A 369 29.43 11.86 -19.46
C TYR A 369 30.30 12.92 -20.15
N GLY A 370 30.54 14.05 -19.49
CA GLY A 370 31.40 15.12 -19.98
C GLY A 370 32.82 14.62 -20.28
N GLY A 371 33.40 13.82 -19.39
CA GLY A 371 34.71 13.20 -19.58
C GLY A 371 34.78 12.30 -20.82
N VAL A 372 33.77 11.45 -21.04
CA VAL A 372 33.70 10.62 -22.26
C VAL A 372 33.52 11.47 -23.52
N ARG A 373 32.78 12.57 -23.43
CA ARG A 373 32.56 13.49 -24.56
C ARG A 373 33.81 14.28 -24.96
N VAL A 374 34.81 14.42 -24.08
CA VAL A 374 36.14 15.00 -24.44
C VAL A 374 36.88 14.13 -25.45
N PHE A 375 36.68 12.81 -25.43
CA PHE A 375 37.28 11.87 -26.39
C PHE A 375 36.51 11.77 -27.72
N ASP A 376 35.60 12.71 -27.98
CA ASP A 376 34.75 12.79 -29.19
C ASP A 376 33.95 11.51 -29.53
N VAL A 377 33.67 10.68 -28.53
CA VAL A 377 32.85 9.47 -28.71
C VAL A 377 31.39 9.89 -28.89
N ALA A 378 30.86 9.76 -30.11
CA ALA A 378 29.48 10.11 -30.45
C ALA A 378 28.45 9.25 -29.69
N VAL A 379 27.31 9.84 -29.32
CA VAL A 379 26.20 9.13 -28.66
C VAL A 379 25.47 8.28 -29.69
N SER A 380 25.23 6.99 -29.40
CA SER A 380 24.42 6.11 -30.24
C SER A 380 23.44 5.29 -29.41
N ARG A 381 22.14 5.54 -29.60
CA ARG A 381 21.05 4.73 -29.02
C ARG A 381 21.00 3.33 -29.62
N ARG A 382 21.25 3.21 -30.93
CA ARG A 382 21.09 1.95 -31.69
C ARG A 382 22.01 0.83 -31.16
N VAL A 383 23.22 1.20 -30.75
CA VAL A 383 24.20 0.28 -30.12
C VAL A 383 24.15 0.36 -28.58
N ALA A 384 23.50 1.39 -28.02
CA ALA A 384 23.48 1.71 -26.59
C ALA A 384 24.90 1.82 -25.99
N ASN A 385 25.73 2.66 -26.60
CA ASN A 385 27.14 2.82 -26.23
C ASN A 385 27.36 3.59 -24.91
N LEU A 386 28.59 3.64 -24.40
CA LEU A 386 28.92 4.27 -23.13
C LEU A 386 28.40 5.71 -22.95
N PRO A 387 28.60 6.65 -23.91
CA PRO A 387 28.07 8.00 -23.75
C PRO A 387 26.53 8.04 -23.73
N TYR A 388 25.84 7.13 -24.42
CA TYR A 388 24.37 7.00 -24.32
C TYR A 388 23.93 6.53 -22.93
N ILE A 389 24.61 5.52 -22.37
CA ILE A 389 24.35 4.99 -21.02
C ILE A 389 24.50 6.12 -19.99
N LEU A 390 25.66 6.79 -19.98
CA LEU A 390 25.97 7.85 -19.01
C LEU A 390 25.02 9.03 -19.13
N TRP A 391 24.70 9.47 -20.35
CA TRP A 391 23.75 10.55 -20.57
C TRP A 391 22.36 10.22 -20.04
N THR A 392 21.85 9.02 -20.37
CA THR A 392 20.54 8.56 -19.92
C THR A 392 20.47 8.50 -18.40
N VAL A 393 21.49 7.96 -17.75
CA VAL A 393 21.54 7.82 -16.28
C VAL A 393 21.68 9.18 -15.61
N ALA A 394 22.54 10.07 -16.14
CA ALA A 394 22.70 11.43 -15.64
C ALA A 394 21.39 12.23 -15.73
N PHE A 395 20.71 12.16 -16.87
CA PHE A 395 19.41 12.79 -17.09
C PHE A 395 18.38 12.32 -16.06
N ASN A 396 18.15 11.01 -15.96
CA ASN A 396 17.09 10.48 -15.09
C ASN A 396 17.39 10.69 -13.60
N THR A 397 18.65 10.59 -13.18
CA THR A 397 19.06 10.89 -11.81
C THR A 397 18.86 12.38 -11.48
N SER A 398 19.15 13.28 -12.42
CA SER A 398 18.91 14.72 -12.27
C SER A 398 17.42 15.00 -12.04
N PHE A 399 16.55 14.44 -12.90
CA PHE A 399 15.11 14.66 -12.80
C PHE A 399 14.52 14.08 -11.51
N LEU A 400 14.93 12.88 -11.10
CA LEU A 400 14.54 12.33 -9.80
C LEU A 400 14.97 13.24 -8.64
N THR A 401 16.18 13.78 -8.68
CA THR A 401 16.69 14.72 -7.67
C THR A 401 15.83 15.98 -7.61
N LEU A 402 15.46 16.55 -8.77
CA LEU A 402 14.65 17.75 -8.85
C LEU A 402 13.21 17.52 -8.39
N PHE A 403 12.59 16.40 -8.74
CA PHE A 403 11.27 16.05 -8.19
C PHE A 403 11.31 15.83 -6.67
N LEU A 404 12.38 15.20 -6.15
CA LEU A 404 12.56 15.05 -4.71
C LEU A 404 12.75 16.40 -4.00
N LEU A 405 13.49 17.33 -4.62
CA LEU A 405 13.65 18.69 -4.10
C LEU A 405 12.30 19.43 -4.03
N ILE A 406 11.48 19.31 -5.07
CA ILE A 406 10.13 19.90 -5.10
C ILE A 406 9.27 19.33 -3.97
N ASP A 407 9.33 18.02 -3.74
CA ASP A 407 8.63 17.34 -2.65
C ASP A 407 9.11 17.83 -1.27
N LEU A 408 10.42 18.00 -1.07
CA LEU A 408 10.98 18.49 0.19
C LEU A 408 10.65 19.96 0.47
N ILE A 409 10.56 20.79 -0.57
CA ILE A 409 10.19 22.20 -0.41
C ILE A 409 8.68 22.33 -0.15
N ASN A 410 7.85 21.62 -0.93
CA ASN A 410 6.41 21.86 -0.95
C ASN A 410 5.59 20.92 -0.05
N PHE A 411 6.06 19.71 0.21
CA PHE A 411 5.31 18.60 0.82
C PHE A 411 6.12 17.89 1.92
N LYS A 412 6.53 18.67 2.94
CA LYS A 412 7.35 18.17 4.06
C LYS A 412 6.64 17.12 4.91
N THR A 413 5.37 17.32 5.26
CA THR A 413 4.62 16.45 6.18
C THR A 413 3.94 15.28 5.46
N PRO A 414 3.74 14.12 6.12
CA PRO A 414 3.07 12.96 5.53
C PRO A 414 1.66 13.26 4.99
N SER A 415 0.87 14.05 5.72
CA SER A 415 -0.45 14.50 5.27
C SER A 415 -0.40 15.38 4.01
N ARG A 416 0.69 16.13 3.81
CA ARG A 416 0.92 16.89 2.57
C ARG A 416 1.46 16.03 1.42
N GLN A 417 2.13 14.91 1.71
CA GLN A 417 2.57 13.96 0.68
C GLN A 417 1.40 13.29 -0.05
N ALA A 418 0.25 13.10 0.61
CA ALA A 418 -0.96 12.58 -0.02
C ALA A 418 -1.45 13.46 -1.19
N VAL A 419 -1.14 14.76 -1.16
CA VAL A 419 -1.50 15.75 -2.19
C VAL A 419 -0.34 16.04 -3.16
N ALA A 420 0.86 15.53 -2.87
CA ALA A 420 2.06 15.73 -3.68
C ALA A 420 1.99 15.04 -5.05
N VAL A 421 1.14 14.01 -5.18
CA VAL A 421 0.83 13.37 -6.45
C VAL A 421 -0.56 13.79 -6.89
N PRO A 422 -0.69 14.61 -7.95
CA PRO A 422 -1.98 14.87 -8.58
C PRO A 422 -2.66 13.57 -8.99
N GLY A 423 -3.98 13.51 -8.81
CA GLY A 423 -4.74 12.28 -9.06
C GLY A 423 -4.53 11.69 -10.46
N MET A 424 -4.40 12.55 -11.49
CA MET A 424 -4.10 12.16 -12.87
C MET A 424 -2.68 11.59 -13.04
N LEU A 425 -1.66 12.16 -12.40
CA LEU A 425 -0.31 11.59 -12.49
C LEU A 425 -0.26 10.22 -11.81
N GLN A 426 -0.90 10.06 -10.65
CA GLN A 426 -1.01 8.75 -10.00
C GLN A 426 -1.66 7.70 -10.91
N ALA A 427 -2.74 8.08 -11.59
CA ALA A 427 -3.45 7.21 -12.52
C ALA A 427 -2.55 6.72 -13.68
N ILE A 428 -1.74 7.62 -14.25
CA ILE A 428 -0.79 7.28 -15.32
C ILE A 428 0.28 6.31 -14.82
N SER A 429 0.86 6.57 -13.64
CA SER A 429 1.95 5.74 -13.11
C SER A 429 1.49 4.34 -12.68
N ASN A 430 0.28 4.19 -12.13
CA ASN A 430 -0.26 2.90 -11.70
C ASN A 430 -0.50 1.97 -12.90
N ASN A 431 -1.05 2.51 -14.00
CA ASN A 431 -1.45 1.74 -15.19
C ASN A 431 -0.49 1.88 -16.38
N GLY A 432 0.78 2.22 -16.12
CA GLY A 432 1.71 2.67 -17.15
C GLY A 432 1.91 1.72 -18.34
N LEU A 433 2.02 0.40 -18.10
CA LEU A 433 2.17 -0.58 -19.19
C LEU A 433 0.91 -0.69 -20.04
N ALA A 434 -0.27 -0.76 -19.40
CA ALA A 434 -1.55 -0.86 -20.10
C ALA A 434 -1.83 0.40 -20.93
N LEU A 435 -1.62 1.59 -20.34
CA LEU A 435 -1.77 2.87 -21.04
C LEU A 435 -0.79 2.98 -22.22
N PHE A 436 0.45 2.53 -22.06
CA PHE A 436 1.41 2.50 -23.16
C PHE A 436 0.96 1.58 -24.31
N LEU A 437 0.38 0.42 -24.02
CA LEU A 437 -0.16 -0.47 -25.06
C LEU A 437 -1.35 0.17 -25.78
N ILE A 438 -2.29 0.75 -25.04
CA ILE A 438 -3.43 1.48 -25.60
C ILE A 438 -2.95 2.62 -26.49
N ALA A 439 -1.96 3.38 -26.04
CA ALA A 439 -1.36 4.46 -26.81
C ALA A 439 -0.76 3.97 -28.15
N ASN A 440 -0.07 2.81 -28.17
CA ASN A 440 0.45 2.22 -29.41
C ASN A 440 -0.68 1.78 -30.36
N VAL A 441 -1.75 1.17 -29.84
CA VAL A 441 -2.91 0.75 -30.65
C VAL A 441 -3.62 1.97 -31.24
N LEU A 442 -3.91 3.00 -30.43
CA LEU A 442 -4.52 4.24 -30.89
C LEU A 442 -3.65 4.97 -31.91
N THR A 443 -2.32 4.95 -31.74
CA THR A 443 -1.37 5.48 -32.74
C THR A 443 -1.53 4.77 -34.08
N GLY A 444 -1.57 3.43 -34.07
CA GLY A 444 -1.84 2.63 -35.26
C GLY A 444 -3.18 2.97 -35.92
N MET A 445 -4.25 3.11 -35.13
CA MET A 445 -5.57 3.50 -35.63
C MET A 445 -5.56 4.87 -36.31
N VAL A 446 -4.92 5.88 -35.72
CA VAL A 446 -4.80 7.22 -36.32
C VAL A 446 -4.02 7.16 -37.62
N ASN A 447 -2.90 6.44 -37.64
CA ASN A 447 -2.05 6.29 -38.83
C ASN A 447 -2.74 5.56 -39.99
N LEU A 448 -3.71 4.67 -39.70
CA LEU A 448 -4.55 4.02 -40.72
C LEU A 448 -5.70 4.91 -41.20
N SER A 449 -6.14 5.87 -40.37
CA SER A 449 -7.32 6.70 -40.65
C SER A 449 -6.98 8.03 -41.33
N VAL A 450 -5.76 8.55 -41.12
CA VAL A 450 -5.37 9.90 -41.55
C VAL A 450 -3.96 9.89 -42.15
N GLU A 451 -3.78 10.57 -43.29
CA GLU A 451 -2.45 10.86 -43.86
C GLU A 451 -1.71 11.93 -43.03
N THR A 452 -1.12 11.53 -41.90
CA THR A 452 -0.54 12.42 -40.88
C THR A 452 0.50 13.40 -41.41
N ILE A 453 1.28 13.04 -42.43
CA ILE A 453 2.33 13.91 -43.00
C ILE A 453 1.72 15.09 -43.79
N ARG A 454 0.52 14.93 -44.34
CA ARG A 454 -0.14 15.96 -45.16
C ARG A 454 -1.10 16.84 -44.38
N THR A 455 -1.34 16.54 -43.10
CA THR A 455 -2.27 17.34 -42.29
C THR A 455 -1.69 18.72 -41.98
N ASN A 456 -2.56 19.73 -42.02
CA ASN A 456 -2.20 21.09 -41.60
C ASN A 456 -2.00 21.17 -40.07
N THR A 457 -1.39 22.26 -39.59
CA THR A 457 -1.04 22.45 -38.18
C THR A 457 -2.25 22.35 -37.25
N ILE A 458 -3.37 22.99 -37.59
CA ILE A 458 -4.56 23.02 -36.73
C ILE A 458 -5.15 21.62 -36.57
N THR A 459 -5.31 20.90 -37.69
CA THR A 459 -5.84 19.52 -37.68
C THR A 459 -4.90 18.59 -36.90
N SER A 460 -3.59 18.74 -37.09
CA SER A 460 -2.58 17.98 -36.32
C SER A 460 -2.75 18.21 -34.81
N LEU A 461 -2.92 19.46 -34.39
CA LEU A 461 -3.09 19.80 -32.97
C LEU A 461 -4.41 19.28 -32.41
N LEU A 462 -5.51 19.34 -33.18
CA LEU A 462 -6.81 18.81 -32.75
C LEU A 462 -6.76 17.29 -32.58
N ILE A 463 -6.13 16.56 -33.51
CA ILE A 463 -5.97 15.11 -33.42
C ILE A 463 -5.10 14.75 -32.21
N LEU A 464 -3.95 15.43 -32.02
CA LEU A 464 -3.07 15.17 -30.88
C LEU A 464 -3.71 15.54 -29.53
N ALA A 465 -4.51 16.61 -29.49
CA ALA A 465 -5.25 17.00 -28.29
C ALA A 465 -6.37 16.00 -27.96
N ALA A 466 -7.12 15.54 -28.97
CA ALA A 466 -8.14 14.50 -28.80
C ALA A 466 -7.51 13.20 -28.30
N TYR A 467 -6.40 12.78 -28.91
CA TYR A 467 -5.65 11.59 -28.52
C TYR A 467 -5.12 11.68 -27.08
N THR A 468 -4.47 12.77 -26.69
CA THR A 468 -3.96 12.92 -25.32
C THR A 468 -5.09 13.02 -24.30
N THR A 469 -6.19 13.71 -24.62
CA THR A 469 -7.36 13.80 -23.75
C THR A 469 -8.02 12.43 -23.55
N ALA A 470 -8.15 11.63 -24.62
CA ALA A 470 -8.68 10.27 -24.54
C ALA A 470 -7.82 9.37 -23.64
N LEU A 471 -6.49 9.41 -23.78
CA LEU A 471 -5.59 8.65 -22.92
C LEU A 471 -5.66 9.08 -21.46
N LEU A 472 -5.74 10.38 -21.19
CA LEU A 472 -5.89 10.91 -19.83
C LEU A 472 -7.24 10.54 -19.22
N ALA A 473 -8.31 10.52 -20.02
CA ALA A 473 -9.64 10.08 -19.60
C ALA A 473 -9.63 8.59 -19.22
N ILE A 474 -9.06 7.72 -20.06
CA ILE A 474 -8.90 6.28 -19.79
C ILE A 474 -8.08 6.06 -18.51
N ALA A 475 -6.98 6.80 -18.32
CA ALA A 475 -6.19 6.71 -17.10
C ALA A 475 -7.04 7.08 -15.87
N SER A 476 -7.79 8.19 -15.94
CA SER A 476 -8.64 8.64 -14.85
C SER A 476 -9.79 7.70 -14.53
N ASP A 477 -10.39 7.06 -15.54
CA ASP A 477 -11.45 6.08 -15.37
C ASP A 477 -10.93 4.79 -14.74
N ALA A 478 -9.76 4.30 -15.19
CA ALA A 478 -9.12 3.15 -14.57
C ALA A 478 -8.80 3.39 -13.09
N LYS A 479 -8.37 4.60 -12.73
CA LYS A 479 -8.18 5.00 -11.33
C LYS A 479 -9.51 5.07 -10.58
N ARG A 480 -10.55 5.63 -11.19
CA ARG A 480 -11.88 5.71 -10.60
C ARG A 480 -12.42 4.30 -10.32
N GLN A 481 -12.27 3.35 -11.23
CA GLN A 481 -12.63 1.95 -11.01
C GLN A 481 -11.79 1.28 -9.92
N GLU A 482 -10.52 1.65 -9.76
CA GLU A 482 -9.64 1.15 -8.69
C GLU A 482 -10.02 1.72 -7.31
N GLU A 483 -10.42 2.99 -7.23
CA GLU A 483 -10.95 3.65 -6.03
C GLU A 483 -12.39 3.22 -5.72
N GLU A 484 -13.18 2.96 -6.75
CA GLU A 484 -14.54 2.43 -6.65
C GLU A 484 -14.54 0.93 -6.36
N ARG A 485 -13.52 0.13 -6.68
CA ARG A 485 -13.47 -1.31 -6.32
C ARG A 485 -13.67 -1.60 -4.83
N PRO A 486 -12.96 -0.96 -3.89
CA PRO A 486 -13.21 -1.16 -2.47
C PRO A 486 -14.57 -0.57 -2.03
N LEU A 487 -15.06 0.46 -2.72
CA LEU A 487 -16.37 1.07 -2.45
C LEU A 487 -17.53 0.26 -3.05
N GLN A 488 -17.35 -0.39 -4.19
CA GLN A 488 -18.28 -1.30 -4.87
C GLN A 488 -18.26 -2.66 -4.18
N SER A 489 -17.14 -3.16 -3.68
CA SER A 489 -17.17 -4.30 -2.75
C SER A 489 -17.92 -3.99 -1.45
N VAL A 490 -18.15 -2.71 -1.14
CA VAL A 490 -18.92 -2.24 0.02
C VAL A 490 -20.34 -1.78 -0.37
N LEU A 491 -20.59 -1.36 -1.62
CA LEU A 491 -21.85 -0.79 -2.14
C LEU A 491 -22.63 -1.74 -3.05
N GLU A 492 -21.97 -2.69 -3.70
CA GLU A 492 -22.59 -3.95 -4.14
C GLU A 492 -22.93 -4.72 -2.87
N LYS A 493 -24.02 -4.30 -2.22
CA LYS A 493 -24.85 -5.26 -1.53
C LYS A 493 -25.16 -6.34 -2.56
N PRO A 494 -24.75 -7.60 -2.36
CA PRO A 494 -25.38 -8.67 -3.10
C PRO A 494 -26.89 -8.53 -2.86
N ALA A 495 -27.67 -8.62 -3.94
CA ALA A 495 -29.11 -8.74 -3.85
C ALA A 495 -29.42 -9.75 -2.76
N VAL A 496 -30.30 -9.39 -1.83
CA VAL A 496 -30.67 -10.11 -0.61
C VAL A 496 -30.65 -11.63 -0.83
N SER A 497 -29.52 -12.24 -0.49
CA SER A 497 -29.36 -13.67 -0.27
C SER A 497 -28.64 -13.77 1.08
N ASP A 498 -29.37 -14.28 2.07
CA ASP A 498 -28.95 -14.58 3.45
C ASP A 498 -27.57 -14.10 3.88
N ALA A 499 -27.55 -12.97 4.60
CA ALA A 499 -26.37 -12.42 5.26
C ALA A 499 -25.96 -13.21 6.53
N SER A 500 -25.99 -14.55 6.48
CA SER A 500 -25.56 -15.44 7.57
C SER A 500 -24.26 -16.18 7.27
N GLN A 501 -23.67 -16.05 6.08
CA GLN A 501 -22.42 -16.76 5.74
C GLN A 501 -21.32 -15.79 5.32
N LYS A 502 -20.51 -15.36 6.30
CA LYS A 502 -19.11 -15.00 6.01
C LYS A 502 -18.49 -16.18 5.26
N PRO A 503 -17.62 -15.96 4.24
CA PRO A 503 -16.87 -17.06 3.65
C PRO A 503 -16.20 -17.83 4.78
N PRO A 504 -16.25 -19.18 4.80
CA PRO A 504 -15.70 -19.95 5.89
C PRO A 504 -14.23 -19.54 6.00
N LEU A 505 -13.86 -18.95 7.13
CA LEU A 505 -12.46 -18.82 7.50
C LEU A 505 -11.84 -20.19 7.28
N GLN A 506 -10.75 -20.25 6.53
CA GLN A 506 -10.03 -21.50 6.30
C GLN A 506 -9.86 -22.18 7.66
N ALA A 507 -10.43 -23.38 7.82
CA ALA A 507 -10.62 -23.98 9.13
C ALA A 507 -9.25 -24.09 9.81
N PHE A 508 -9.06 -23.33 10.90
CA PHE A 508 -7.91 -23.50 11.75
C PHE A 508 -8.11 -24.84 12.48
N HIS A 509 -7.31 -25.84 12.09
CA HIS A 509 -7.40 -27.20 12.58
C HIS A 509 -6.58 -27.34 13.86
N LEU A 510 -7.27 -27.57 14.97
CA LEU A 510 -6.70 -27.99 16.25
C LEU A 510 -7.43 -29.27 16.67
N PRO A 511 -6.74 -30.27 17.26
CA PRO A 511 -7.37 -31.51 17.69
C PRO A 511 -8.60 -31.31 18.58
N SER A 512 -8.51 -30.45 19.60
CA SER A 512 -9.65 -30.13 20.48
C SER A 512 -10.84 -29.50 19.74
N LEU A 513 -10.59 -28.56 18.82
CA LEU A 513 -11.65 -27.91 18.05
C LEU A 513 -12.32 -28.86 17.07
N ASP A 514 -11.54 -29.74 16.43
CA ASP A 514 -12.07 -30.75 15.53
C ASP A 514 -12.92 -31.79 16.30
N THR A 515 -12.50 -32.17 17.51
CA THR A 515 -13.32 -33.00 18.42
C THR A 515 -14.63 -32.29 18.80
N LEU A 516 -14.58 -31.03 19.25
CA LEU A 516 -15.79 -30.28 19.61
C LEU A 516 -16.78 -30.11 18.45
N ARG A 517 -16.29 -30.01 17.21
CA ARG A 517 -17.13 -29.89 16.00
C ARG A 517 -17.93 -31.17 15.70
N THR A 518 -17.53 -32.31 16.26
CA THR A 518 -18.14 -33.63 15.99
C THR A 518 -18.97 -34.19 17.14
N LYS A 519 -18.98 -33.52 18.30
CA LYS A 519 -19.60 -33.97 19.55
C LYS A 519 -20.87 -33.15 19.88
N ASP A 520 -21.80 -33.70 20.66
CA ASP A 520 -22.95 -32.94 21.19
C ASP A 520 -22.49 -32.02 22.34
N VAL A 521 -22.12 -30.79 21.97
CA VAL A 521 -21.70 -29.77 22.92
C VAL A 521 -22.89 -28.91 23.32
N VAL A 522 -23.15 -28.80 24.62
CA VAL A 522 -24.17 -27.90 25.19
C VAL A 522 -23.51 -26.67 25.80
N LEU A 523 -24.03 -25.49 25.47
CA LEU A 523 -23.68 -24.24 26.14
C LEU A 523 -24.72 -23.92 27.21
N ALA A 524 -24.32 -24.04 28.47
CA ALA A 524 -25.11 -23.75 29.67
C ALA A 524 -25.23 -22.24 29.94
N SER A 525 -25.57 -21.44 28.94
CA SER A 525 -25.63 -19.98 29.04
C SER A 525 -26.62 -19.36 28.06
N SER A 526 -27.38 -18.35 28.52
CA SER A 526 -28.26 -17.53 27.68
C SER A 526 -27.54 -16.36 26.99
N SER A 527 -26.23 -16.18 27.19
CA SER A 527 -25.48 -15.04 26.67
C SER A 527 -25.23 -15.17 25.15
N PRO A 528 -25.78 -14.27 24.30
CA PRO A 528 -25.52 -14.31 22.85
C PRO A 528 -24.03 -14.16 22.52
N ARG A 529 -23.31 -13.38 23.33
CA ARG A 529 -21.88 -13.10 23.15
C ARG A 529 -21.02 -14.36 23.24
N ARG A 530 -21.35 -15.26 24.17
CA ARG A 530 -20.59 -16.51 24.36
C ARG A 530 -20.81 -17.46 23.18
N LEU A 531 -22.05 -17.51 22.66
CA LEU A 531 -22.37 -18.26 21.46
C LEU A 531 -21.64 -17.69 20.23
N ASP A 532 -21.62 -16.37 20.07
CA ASP A 532 -20.91 -15.70 18.97
C ASP A 532 -19.40 -15.95 19.02
N ILE A 533 -18.79 -15.97 20.22
CA ILE A 533 -17.36 -16.27 20.41
C ILE A 533 -17.04 -17.71 19.98
N LEU A 534 -17.87 -18.69 20.35
CA LEU A 534 -17.67 -20.09 19.93
C LEU A 534 -17.93 -20.30 18.43
N ALA A 535 -18.92 -19.61 17.88
CA ALA A 535 -19.23 -19.66 16.45
C ALA A 535 -18.08 -19.13 15.58
N GLN A 536 -17.25 -18.19 16.08
CA GLN A 536 -16.07 -17.69 15.36
C GLN A 536 -15.03 -18.78 15.07
N VAL A 537 -14.98 -19.84 15.88
CA VAL A 537 -14.07 -21.00 15.69
C VAL A 537 -14.78 -22.21 15.08
N GLY A 538 -16.02 -22.04 14.62
CA GLY A 538 -16.82 -23.09 13.98
C GLY A 538 -17.41 -24.10 14.98
N VAL A 539 -17.51 -23.76 16.27
CA VAL A 539 -18.19 -24.58 17.27
C VAL A 539 -19.61 -24.04 17.44
N HIS A 540 -20.62 -24.88 17.19
CA HIS A 540 -22.04 -24.51 17.22
C HIS A 540 -22.77 -25.32 18.29
N PRO A 541 -22.62 -24.96 19.58
CA PRO A 541 -23.21 -25.72 20.66
C PRO A 541 -24.73 -25.53 20.74
N ARG A 542 -25.42 -26.54 21.24
CA ARG A 542 -26.84 -26.44 21.61
C ARG A 542 -26.98 -25.56 22.86
N VAL A 543 -27.81 -24.53 22.80
CA VAL A 543 -27.97 -23.58 23.90
C VAL A 543 -29.04 -24.07 24.87
N VAL A 544 -28.64 -24.34 26.12
CA VAL A 544 -29.56 -24.70 27.22
C VAL A 544 -29.24 -23.82 28.41
N ALA A 545 -30.00 -22.74 28.62
CA ALA A 545 -29.75 -21.85 29.75
C ALA A 545 -29.93 -22.60 31.10
N SER A 546 -29.04 -22.34 32.05
CA SER A 546 -29.17 -22.85 33.41
C SER A 546 -30.32 -22.15 34.15
N THR A 547 -31.00 -22.90 35.01
CA THR A 547 -32.04 -22.38 35.91
C THR A 547 -31.54 -22.17 37.34
N PHE A 548 -30.25 -22.40 37.58
CA PHE A 548 -29.63 -22.18 38.87
C PHE A 548 -29.75 -20.70 39.29
N ASP A 549 -30.42 -20.48 40.40
CA ASP A 549 -30.58 -19.18 41.03
C ASP A 549 -29.24 -18.84 41.73
N GLU A 550 -28.53 -17.80 41.27
CA GLU A 550 -27.16 -17.41 41.67
C GLU A 550 -27.08 -16.96 43.14
N LYS A 551 -27.38 -17.86 44.10
CA LYS A 551 -27.52 -17.60 45.53
C LYS A 551 -26.24 -17.82 46.34
N LEU A 552 -25.09 -18.02 45.69
CA LEU A 552 -23.82 -18.16 46.39
C LEU A 552 -23.55 -16.87 47.17
N SER A 553 -23.31 -16.99 48.47
CA SER A 553 -23.04 -15.83 49.32
C SER A 553 -21.67 -15.26 48.97
N LYS A 554 -21.63 -14.00 48.53
CA LYS A 554 -20.38 -13.31 48.22
C LYS A 554 -19.45 -13.19 49.45
N GLU A 555 -20.03 -13.22 50.65
CA GLU A 555 -19.30 -13.17 51.92
C GLU A 555 -18.37 -14.39 52.10
N ASP A 556 -18.75 -15.55 51.57
CA ASP A 556 -17.95 -16.78 51.64
C ASP A 556 -16.67 -16.70 50.79
N TYR A 557 -16.59 -15.71 49.89
CA TYR A 557 -15.50 -15.54 48.92
C TYR A 557 -14.64 -14.30 49.17
N LEU A 558 -14.79 -13.63 50.32
CA LEU A 558 -13.98 -12.46 50.68
C LEU A 558 -12.47 -12.75 50.73
N GLY A 559 -12.09 -14.00 51.03
CA GLY A 559 -10.69 -14.44 51.03
C GLY A 559 -10.13 -14.83 49.65
N ASP A 560 -11.00 -15.19 48.70
CA ASP A 560 -10.64 -15.49 47.32
C ASP A 560 -11.82 -15.17 46.37
N PRO A 561 -11.93 -13.91 45.92
CA PRO A 561 -13.03 -13.49 45.06
C PRO A 561 -12.95 -14.12 43.65
N HIS A 562 -11.82 -14.70 43.26
CA HIS A 562 -11.65 -15.34 41.96
C HIS A 562 -12.33 -16.70 41.90
N ALA A 563 -12.53 -17.36 43.05
CA ALA A 563 -13.24 -18.63 43.17
C ALA A 563 -14.75 -18.48 42.97
N TYR A 564 -15.32 -17.29 43.17
CA TYR A 564 -16.76 -17.03 43.02
C TYR A 564 -17.30 -17.39 41.61
N PRO A 565 -16.77 -16.81 40.50
CA PRO A 565 -17.26 -17.15 39.16
C PRO A 565 -16.96 -18.61 38.78
N ILE A 566 -15.90 -19.21 39.32
CA ILE A 566 -15.59 -20.63 39.08
C ILE A 566 -16.70 -21.52 39.64
N ASN A 567 -17.04 -21.35 40.91
CA ASN A 567 -18.05 -22.17 41.58
C ASN A 567 -19.44 -21.92 41.02
N THR A 568 -19.76 -20.67 40.68
CA THR A 568 -21.01 -20.32 39.99
C THR A 568 -21.11 -21.02 38.63
N ALA A 569 -20.03 -21.06 37.84
CA ALA A 569 -20.00 -21.81 36.60
C ALA A 569 -20.17 -23.33 36.83
N SER A 570 -19.55 -23.89 37.87
CA SER A 570 -19.68 -25.32 38.22
C SER A 570 -21.12 -25.70 38.55
N GLU A 571 -21.82 -24.92 39.39
CA GLU A 571 -23.22 -25.19 39.74
C GLU A 571 -24.15 -25.07 38.52
N LYS A 572 -23.91 -24.09 37.63
CA LYS A 572 -24.64 -23.97 36.35
C LYS A 572 -24.44 -25.18 35.46
N GLY A 573 -23.20 -25.67 35.34
CA GLY A 573 -22.89 -26.85 34.53
C GLY A 573 -23.52 -28.12 35.08
N LYS A 574 -23.45 -28.28 36.41
CA LYS A 574 -24.05 -29.40 37.14
C LYS A 574 -25.57 -29.44 37.00
N GLU A 575 -26.26 -28.32 37.23
CA GLU A 575 -27.72 -28.25 37.13
C GLU A 575 -28.21 -28.62 35.73
N VAL A 576 -27.55 -28.09 34.68
CA VAL A 576 -27.91 -28.42 33.29
C VAL A 576 -27.64 -29.89 32.99
N TYR A 577 -26.55 -30.47 33.48
CA TYR A 577 -26.27 -31.89 33.31
C TYR A 577 -27.35 -32.76 33.97
N GLU A 578 -27.60 -32.56 35.26
CA GLU A 578 -28.57 -33.34 36.03
C GLU A 578 -29.98 -33.23 35.43
N ARG A 579 -30.39 -32.03 35.01
CA ARG A 579 -31.69 -31.81 34.37
C ARG A 579 -31.80 -32.54 33.03
N LEU A 580 -30.79 -32.47 32.17
CA LEU A 580 -30.81 -33.15 30.87
C LEU A 580 -30.81 -34.67 31.02
N VAL A 581 -30.05 -35.21 31.99
CA VAL A 581 -30.06 -36.65 32.29
C VAL A 581 -31.44 -37.10 32.78
N LEU A 582 -32.06 -36.36 33.71
CA LEU A 582 -33.40 -36.67 34.23
C LEU A 582 -34.50 -36.53 33.17
N GLU A 583 -34.36 -35.60 32.22
CA GLU A 583 -35.29 -35.44 31.09
C GLU A 583 -35.12 -36.57 30.05
N GLY A 584 -33.89 -37.00 29.78
CA GLY A 584 -33.57 -38.15 28.93
C GLY A 584 -34.13 -39.47 29.48
N GLU A 585 -34.00 -39.69 30.79
CA GLU A 585 -34.58 -40.87 31.46
C GLU A 585 -36.10 -40.95 31.33
N LYS A 586 -36.80 -39.80 31.30
CA LYS A 586 -38.27 -39.74 31.16
C LYS A 586 -38.76 -39.94 29.73
N SER A 587 -37.97 -39.55 28.74
CA SER A 587 -38.31 -39.62 27.31
C SER A 587 -37.90 -40.96 26.67
N GLY A 588 -37.03 -41.74 27.33
CA GLY A 588 -36.51 -43.01 26.80
C GLY A 588 -35.39 -42.84 25.79
N GLU A 589 -34.97 -41.60 25.51
CA GLU A 589 -33.82 -41.25 24.70
C GLU A 589 -32.59 -41.11 25.61
N ARG A 590 -31.63 -42.04 25.49
CA ARG A 590 -30.31 -41.90 26.11
C ARG A 590 -29.47 -40.93 25.28
N ASP A 591 -29.65 -39.64 25.51
CA ASP A 591 -28.87 -38.59 24.86
C ASP A 591 -28.32 -37.62 25.91
N SER A 592 -27.43 -38.13 26.77
CA SER A 592 -26.63 -37.27 27.65
C SER A 592 -25.60 -36.55 26.78
N PRO A 593 -25.46 -35.22 26.91
CA PRO A 593 -24.52 -34.47 26.07
C PRO A 593 -23.08 -34.95 26.30
N ASP A 594 -22.29 -34.99 25.24
CA ASP A 594 -20.86 -35.34 25.31
C ASP A 594 -20.10 -34.34 26.20
N LEU A 595 -20.51 -33.08 26.18
CA LEU A 595 -19.83 -32.00 26.91
C LEU A 595 -20.77 -30.83 27.18
N ILE A 596 -20.76 -30.32 28.40
CA ILE A 596 -21.44 -29.07 28.78
C ILE A 596 -20.40 -28.01 29.13
N ILE A 597 -20.52 -26.84 28.52
CA ILE A 597 -19.72 -25.65 28.79
C ILE A 597 -20.59 -24.66 29.57
N SER A 598 -20.19 -24.32 30.79
CA SER A 598 -20.77 -23.23 31.57
C SER A 598 -19.71 -22.16 31.86
N ALA A 599 -20.16 -20.92 31.99
CA ALA A 599 -19.28 -19.81 32.30
C ALA A 599 -19.99 -18.75 33.15
N ASP A 600 -19.23 -18.08 33.99
CA ASP A 600 -19.67 -16.96 34.80
C ASP A 600 -18.64 -15.83 34.78
N THR A 601 -19.10 -14.59 34.67
CA THR A 601 -18.22 -13.42 34.48
C THR A 601 -18.59 -12.36 35.50
N VAL A 602 -17.62 -11.94 36.30
CA VAL A 602 -17.77 -10.87 37.31
C VAL A 602 -16.67 -9.82 37.15
N VAL A 603 -16.93 -8.63 37.66
CA VAL A 603 -15.95 -7.54 37.74
C VAL A 603 -15.56 -7.34 39.18
N LEU A 604 -14.26 -7.35 39.47
CA LEU A 604 -13.70 -7.10 40.78
C LEU A 604 -13.19 -5.67 40.83
N THR A 605 -13.78 -4.88 41.72
CA THR A 605 -13.39 -3.48 41.96
C THR A 605 -12.63 -3.40 43.27
N PRO A 606 -11.40 -2.85 43.30
CA PRO A 606 -10.63 -2.72 44.54
C PRO A 606 -11.27 -1.72 45.51
N ASP A 607 -11.38 -2.10 46.79
CA ASP A 607 -12.05 -1.32 47.83
C ASP A 607 -11.25 -0.05 48.21
N ASP A 608 -9.91 -0.15 48.21
CA ASP A 608 -9.00 0.90 48.70
C ASP A 608 -8.09 1.53 47.61
N ALA A 609 -8.41 1.40 46.32
CA ALA A 609 -7.57 1.97 45.28
C ALA A 609 -7.67 3.53 45.27
N PRO A 610 -6.58 4.27 45.55
CA PRO A 610 -6.60 5.72 45.38
C PRO A 610 -6.85 6.05 43.91
N SER A 611 -7.77 6.98 43.65
CA SER A 611 -7.92 7.63 42.34
C SER A 611 -6.53 7.99 41.80
N LEU A 612 -6.27 7.65 40.53
CA LEU A 612 -4.99 7.85 39.82
C LEU A 612 -4.49 9.31 39.75
N SER A 613 -5.19 10.26 40.39
CA SER A 613 -4.78 11.66 40.59
C SER A 613 -3.51 11.86 41.44
N LYS A 614 -2.95 10.81 42.07
CA LYS A 614 -1.68 10.88 42.84
C LYS A 614 -0.63 9.87 42.38
N GLY A 615 -0.14 10.00 41.15
CA GLY A 615 1.27 9.77 40.76
C GLY A 615 2.01 8.53 41.27
N ARG A 616 1.35 7.39 41.51
CA ARG A 616 2.02 6.15 41.92
C ARG A 616 2.42 5.32 40.68
N SER A 617 3.65 4.82 40.67
CA SER A 617 4.20 3.93 39.64
C SER A 617 3.59 2.52 39.77
N TRP A 618 3.51 1.81 38.64
CA TRP A 618 2.89 0.48 38.46
C TRP A 618 3.47 -0.66 39.31
N ASP A 619 4.63 -0.47 39.95
CA ASP A 619 5.40 -1.56 40.58
C ASP A 619 5.26 -1.62 42.12
N ASP A 620 4.40 -0.82 42.74
CA ASP A 620 4.44 -0.58 44.20
C ASP A 620 3.07 -0.83 44.88
N ALA A 621 2.72 -2.11 45.03
CA ALA A 621 1.57 -2.55 45.85
C ALA A 621 1.93 -3.83 46.62
N SER A 622 2.46 -3.65 47.83
CA SER A 622 2.85 -4.71 48.76
C SER A 622 1.82 -4.99 49.87
N GLU A 623 0.58 -4.49 49.74
CA GLU A 623 -0.50 -4.75 50.70
C GLU A 623 -1.65 -5.54 50.05
N PRO A 624 -2.31 -6.46 50.80
CA PRO A 624 -3.43 -7.22 50.29
C PRO A 624 -4.61 -6.29 49.98
N MET A 625 -4.96 -6.18 48.70
CA MET A 625 -6.15 -5.43 48.26
C MET A 625 -7.41 -6.27 48.44
N THR A 626 -8.42 -5.70 49.07
CA THR A 626 -9.78 -6.27 49.12
C THR A 626 -10.55 -5.85 47.86
N TYR A 627 -11.39 -6.76 47.34
CA TYR A 627 -12.17 -6.53 46.12
C TYR A 627 -13.66 -6.73 46.37
N THR A 628 -14.45 -5.79 45.86
CA THR A 628 -15.90 -5.94 45.73
C THR A 628 -16.27 -6.66 44.44
N ILE A 629 -17.08 -7.72 44.54
CA ILE A 629 -17.62 -8.48 43.40
C ILE A 629 -18.83 -7.76 42.80
N CYS A 630 -18.68 -7.29 41.57
CA CYS A 630 -19.72 -6.63 40.77
C CYS A 630 -20.24 -7.56 39.67
N GLU A 631 -21.54 -7.86 39.72
CA GLU A 631 -22.27 -8.60 38.71
C GLU A 631 -22.98 -7.64 37.74
N LYS A 632 -24.13 -8.05 37.20
CA LYS A 632 -25.00 -7.20 36.41
C LYS A 632 -25.68 -6.17 37.34
N PRO A 633 -25.76 -4.89 36.94
CA PRO A 633 -26.46 -3.90 37.75
C PRO A 633 -27.94 -4.24 37.91
N ILE A 634 -28.49 -3.98 39.09
CA ILE A 634 -29.92 -4.21 39.38
C ILE A 634 -30.78 -3.18 38.64
N ASP A 635 -30.34 -1.93 38.69
CA ASP A 635 -31.03 -0.80 38.10
C ASP A 635 -30.04 0.26 37.60
N ARG A 636 -30.61 1.35 37.09
CA ARG A 636 -29.86 2.50 36.56
C ARG A 636 -28.96 3.15 37.62
N ALA A 637 -29.42 3.22 38.88
CA ALA A 637 -28.68 3.87 39.95
C ALA A 637 -27.48 3.02 40.38
N ASP A 638 -27.67 1.71 40.45
CA ASP A 638 -26.61 0.74 40.72
C ASP A 638 -25.57 0.73 39.58
N GLN A 639 -26.01 0.82 38.32
CA GLN A 639 -25.09 0.96 37.18
C GLN A 639 -24.25 2.24 37.28
N PHE A 640 -24.85 3.37 37.65
CA PHE A 640 -24.13 4.62 37.87
C PHE A 640 -23.10 4.48 38.98
N ARG A 641 -23.48 3.88 40.11
CA ARG A 641 -22.57 3.60 41.24
C ARG A 641 -21.36 2.77 40.79
N MET A 642 -21.60 1.64 40.10
CA MET A 642 -20.52 0.78 39.60
C MET A 642 -19.55 1.51 38.66
N LEU A 643 -20.08 2.31 37.73
CA LEU A 643 -19.25 3.04 36.75
C LEU A 643 -18.51 4.23 37.37
N ALA A 644 -19.12 4.89 38.37
CA ALA A 644 -18.48 5.95 39.13
C ALA A 644 -17.32 5.39 39.98
N ASP A 645 -17.54 4.24 40.63
CA ASP A 645 -16.50 3.54 41.40
C ASP A 645 -15.35 3.06 40.49
N ALA A 646 -15.66 2.66 39.24
CA ALA A 646 -14.69 2.26 38.24
C ALA A 646 -13.85 3.42 37.67
N SER A 647 -14.40 4.63 37.63
CA SER A 647 -13.80 5.77 36.94
C SER A 647 -12.39 6.10 37.46
N GLY A 648 -11.42 6.16 36.54
CA GLY A 648 -10.03 6.42 36.85
C GLY A 648 -9.34 5.32 37.67
N ARG A 649 -9.87 4.09 37.71
CA ARG A 649 -9.29 2.93 38.43
C ARG A 649 -8.97 1.76 37.50
N GLU A 650 -8.18 0.83 38.01
CA GLU A 650 -7.99 -0.50 37.44
C GLU A 650 -8.99 -1.47 38.08
N LEU A 651 -9.69 -2.22 37.22
CA LEU A 651 -10.59 -3.30 37.62
C LEU A 651 -10.04 -4.64 37.12
N GLN A 652 -10.53 -5.74 37.68
CA GLN A 652 -10.28 -7.08 37.13
C GLN A 652 -11.58 -7.70 36.63
N VAL A 653 -11.60 -8.14 35.39
CA VAL A 653 -12.68 -8.97 34.85
C VAL A 653 -12.27 -10.42 34.97
N VAL A 654 -13.05 -11.20 35.71
CA VAL A 654 -12.78 -12.61 35.96
C VAL A 654 -13.91 -13.43 35.32
N THR A 655 -13.55 -14.30 34.37
CA THR A 655 -14.49 -15.31 33.87
C THR A 655 -14.05 -16.69 34.33
N GLY A 656 -14.91 -17.34 35.13
CA GLY A 656 -14.80 -18.75 35.46
C GLY A 656 -15.48 -19.59 34.39
N VAL A 657 -14.83 -20.67 33.94
CA VAL A 657 -15.37 -21.61 32.96
C VAL A 657 -15.33 -23.01 33.57
N CYS A 658 -16.41 -23.75 33.40
CA CYS A 658 -16.51 -25.15 33.79
C CYS A 658 -16.88 -26.01 32.58
N ILE A 659 -16.17 -27.12 32.43
CA ILE A 659 -16.44 -28.19 31.48
C ILE A 659 -16.99 -29.37 32.28
N THR A 660 -18.22 -29.79 32.00
CA THR A 660 -18.86 -30.96 32.60
C THR A 660 -19.02 -32.04 31.54
N TYR A 661 -18.53 -33.26 31.80
CA TYR A 661 -18.58 -34.39 30.87
C TYR A 661 -18.97 -35.69 31.59
N PRO A 662 -19.63 -36.65 30.91
CA PRO A 662 -20.07 -37.89 31.52
C PRO A 662 -18.88 -38.76 31.96
N ILE A 663 -19.06 -39.51 33.05
CA ILE A 663 -18.13 -40.57 33.49
C ILE A 663 -18.93 -41.78 33.98
N LEU A 664 -18.32 -42.97 33.95
CA LEU A 664 -18.97 -44.21 34.41
C LEU A 664 -19.09 -44.32 35.95
N GLN A 665 -18.42 -43.45 36.69
CA GLN A 665 -18.41 -43.46 38.16
C GLN A 665 -19.46 -42.50 38.70
N ALA A 666 -20.10 -42.83 39.83
CA ALA A 666 -21.03 -41.91 40.50
C ALA A 666 -20.31 -40.59 40.85
N PRO A 667 -20.92 -39.40 40.60
CA PRO A 667 -22.33 -39.13 40.29
C PRO A 667 -22.72 -39.21 38.80
N GLY A 668 -21.87 -39.75 37.93
CA GLY A 668 -22.14 -39.91 36.50
C GLY A 668 -21.58 -38.78 35.62
N TYR A 669 -20.87 -37.82 36.21
CA TYR A 669 -20.17 -36.75 35.52
C TYR A 669 -18.90 -36.31 36.27
N ALA A 670 -17.96 -35.72 35.54
CA ALA A 670 -16.80 -35.01 36.07
C ALA A 670 -16.87 -33.53 35.69
N GLN A 671 -16.26 -32.67 36.50
CA GLN A 671 -16.15 -31.23 36.24
C GLN A 671 -14.69 -30.79 36.27
N LYS A 672 -14.33 -29.96 35.29
CA LYS A 672 -13.02 -29.34 35.18
C LYS A 672 -13.19 -27.86 35.01
N THR A 673 -12.46 -27.07 35.79
CA THR A 673 -12.64 -25.63 35.85
C THR A 673 -11.34 -24.88 35.67
N PHE A 674 -11.44 -23.67 35.15
CA PHE A 674 -10.37 -22.68 35.16
C PHE A 674 -10.98 -21.27 35.20
N ALA A 675 -10.16 -20.27 35.51
CA ALA A 675 -10.55 -18.88 35.39
C ALA A 675 -9.49 -18.09 34.62
N ASN A 676 -9.93 -17.08 33.88
CA ASN A 676 -9.06 -16.07 33.29
C ASN A 676 -9.33 -14.72 33.95
N VAL A 677 -8.25 -13.98 34.24
CA VAL A 677 -8.29 -12.64 34.81
C VAL A 677 -7.75 -11.66 33.79
N THR A 678 -8.52 -10.60 33.50
CA THR A 678 -8.09 -9.51 32.62
C THR A 678 -8.25 -8.18 33.33
N LYS A 679 -7.17 -7.41 33.39
CA LYS A 679 -7.18 -6.07 33.98
C LYS A 679 -7.76 -5.06 32.99
N VAL A 680 -8.66 -4.20 33.44
CA VAL A 680 -9.31 -3.17 32.64
C VAL A 680 -9.07 -1.81 33.29
N HIS A 681 -8.43 -0.90 32.56
CA HIS A 681 -8.11 0.44 33.05
C HIS A 681 -9.15 1.43 32.53
N PHE A 682 -9.92 2.05 33.42
CA PHE A 682 -10.89 3.07 33.06
C PHE A 682 -10.24 4.43 32.92
N LEU A 683 -10.76 5.24 31.99
CA LEU A 683 -10.46 6.67 31.94
C LEU A 683 -11.07 7.37 33.16
N ASP A 684 -10.58 8.58 33.46
CA ASP A 684 -11.24 9.49 34.38
C ASP A 684 -12.49 10.07 33.69
N ASN A 685 -13.58 9.30 33.77
CA ASN A 685 -14.87 9.62 33.19
C ASN A 685 -15.65 10.51 34.16
N ASP A 686 -16.09 11.68 33.69
CA ASP A 686 -16.97 12.56 34.44
C ASP A 686 -18.39 12.00 34.51
N GLU A 687 -19.15 12.41 35.53
CA GLU A 687 -20.52 11.94 35.77
C GLU A 687 -21.41 12.11 34.52
N THR A 688 -21.20 13.18 33.74
CA THR A 688 -22.01 13.42 32.53
C THR A 688 -21.74 12.41 31.42
N THR A 689 -20.51 11.92 31.30
CA THR A 689 -20.18 10.85 30.34
C THR A 689 -20.76 9.52 30.79
N ILE A 690 -20.70 9.23 32.09
CA ILE A 690 -21.29 8.02 32.69
C ILE A 690 -22.82 8.01 32.49
N GLU A 691 -23.53 9.10 32.80
CA GLU A 691 -24.98 9.21 32.60
C GLU A 691 -25.38 8.99 31.14
N ARG A 692 -24.63 9.59 30.20
CA ARG A 692 -24.88 9.42 28.76
C ARG A 692 -24.65 7.99 28.30
N TYR A 693 -23.68 7.30 28.88
CA TYR A 693 -23.46 5.88 28.59
C TYR A 693 -24.64 5.05 29.12
N ILE A 694 -25.09 5.31 30.34
CA ILE A 694 -26.22 4.60 30.94
C ILE A 694 -27.51 4.80 30.13
N ASP A 695 -27.75 5.99 29.58
CA ASP A 695 -28.89 6.27 28.69
C ASP A 695 -28.94 5.38 27.44
N THR A 696 -27.81 4.78 27.03
CA THR A 696 -27.76 3.86 25.88
C THR A 696 -28.29 2.46 26.21
N ASN A 697 -28.46 2.14 27.51
CA ASN A 697 -28.80 0.81 28.03
C ASN A 697 -27.82 -0.30 27.63
N GLU A 698 -26.62 0.04 27.16
CA GLU A 698 -25.67 -0.96 26.68
C GLU A 698 -25.12 -1.84 27.81
N GLY A 699 -24.92 -1.28 29.00
CA GLY A 699 -24.23 -1.98 30.09
C GLY A 699 -25.10 -2.76 31.07
N ILE A 700 -26.43 -2.63 31.01
CA ILE A 700 -27.34 -3.16 32.05
C ILE A 700 -27.34 -4.70 32.13
N ASP A 701 -27.07 -5.40 31.02
CA ASP A 701 -27.04 -6.86 30.96
C ASP A 701 -25.62 -7.45 31.17
N ARG A 702 -24.69 -6.67 31.72
CA ARG A 702 -23.25 -6.95 31.71
C ARG A 702 -22.61 -6.75 33.07
N ALA A 703 -21.65 -7.61 33.40
CA ALA A 703 -20.91 -7.50 34.65
C ALA A 703 -20.17 -6.16 34.74
N GLY A 704 -20.29 -5.47 35.88
CA GLY A 704 -19.72 -4.14 36.09
C GLY A 704 -20.39 -3.02 35.29
N GLY A 705 -21.50 -3.30 34.60
CA GLY A 705 -22.31 -2.25 33.98
C GLY A 705 -21.75 -1.64 32.69
N PHE A 706 -20.80 -2.29 31.99
CA PHE A 706 -20.22 -1.80 30.74
C PHE A 706 -20.00 -2.89 29.68
N ALA A 707 -19.73 -2.48 28.44
CA ALA A 707 -19.15 -3.36 27.42
C ALA A 707 -18.00 -2.76 26.65
N LEU A 708 -16.94 -3.55 26.56
CA LEU A 708 -15.77 -3.23 25.79
C LEU A 708 -15.98 -3.29 24.26
N GLN A 709 -16.95 -4.06 23.78
CA GLN A 709 -17.20 -4.24 22.33
C GLN A 709 -18.04 -3.14 21.67
N GLY A 710 -18.66 -2.26 22.47
CA GLY A 710 -19.52 -1.19 21.97
C GLY A 710 -19.12 0.19 22.48
N LEU A 711 -20.10 1.01 22.89
CA LEU A 711 -19.86 2.39 23.35
C LEU A 711 -19.06 2.43 24.66
N GLY A 712 -19.13 1.37 25.46
CA GLY A 712 -18.34 1.26 26.70
C GLY A 712 -16.83 1.26 26.48
N ALA A 713 -16.36 0.99 25.24
CA ALA A 713 -14.95 1.19 24.87
C ALA A 713 -14.48 2.64 25.06
N LEU A 714 -15.39 3.62 25.05
CA LEU A 714 -15.08 5.04 25.30
C LEU A 714 -14.80 5.33 26.78
N LEU A 715 -15.21 4.44 27.70
CA LEU A 715 -14.95 4.57 29.14
C LEU A 715 -13.60 3.97 29.55
N VAL A 716 -12.99 3.16 28.68
CA VAL A 716 -11.83 2.33 28.96
C VAL A 716 -10.59 2.88 28.26
N GLN A 717 -9.51 3.08 29.01
CA GLN A 717 -8.21 3.49 28.48
C GLN A 717 -7.48 2.34 27.77
N GLY A 718 -7.58 1.13 28.31
CA GLY A 718 -6.96 -0.06 27.76
C GLY A 718 -7.19 -1.29 28.64
N ILE A 719 -6.80 -2.46 28.14
CA ILE A 719 -6.87 -3.74 28.86
C ILE A 719 -5.50 -4.43 28.90
N GLN A 720 -5.26 -5.22 29.93
CA GLN A 720 -4.13 -6.14 30.04
C GLN A 720 -4.66 -7.54 30.36
N GLY A 721 -4.74 -8.38 29.32
CA GLY A 721 -5.28 -9.73 29.39
C GLY A 721 -6.02 -10.12 28.10
N ASP A 722 -6.94 -11.05 28.19
CA ASP A 722 -7.74 -11.54 27.06
C ASP A 722 -8.97 -10.66 26.82
N TYR A 723 -9.09 -10.12 25.61
CA TYR A 723 -10.27 -9.36 25.19
C TYR A 723 -11.56 -10.19 25.27
N ASN A 724 -11.52 -11.46 24.84
CA ASN A 724 -12.71 -12.32 24.84
C ASN A 724 -13.16 -12.65 26.27
N ASN A 725 -12.22 -12.72 27.22
CA ASN A 725 -12.54 -12.81 28.64
C ASN A 725 -13.39 -11.62 29.11
N VAL A 726 -13.05 -10.39 28.69
CA VAL A 726 -13.84 -9.18 29.04
C VAL A 726 -15.21 -9.20 28.37
N VAL A 727 -15.32 -9.72 27.15
CA VAL A 727 -16.62 -9.89 26.46
C VAL A 727 -17.48 -10.97 27.14
N GLY A 728 -16.85 -11.95 27.79
CA GLY A 728 -17.48 -12.91 28.69
C GLY A 728 -17.15 -14.39 28.43
N PHE A 729 -16.15 -14.71 27.61
CA PHE A 729 -15.65 -16.09 27.43
C PHE A 729 -14.17 -16.12 27.00
N PRO A 730 -13.25 -16.67 27.82
CA PRO A 730 -11.81 -16.70 27.52
C PRO A 730 -11.46 -17.80 26.50
N LEU A 731 -11.74 -17.53 25.21
CA LEU A 731 -11.67 -18.53 24.14
C LEU A 731 -10.29 -19.18 23.98
N SER A 732 -9.21 -18.40 24.06
CA SER A 732 -7.85 -18.92 23.87
C SER A 732 -7.47 -19.92 24.98
N ASP A 733 -7.80 -19.58 26.22
CA ASP A 733 -7.49 -20.43 27.37
C ASP A 733 -8.40 -21.65 27.41
N PHE A 734 -9.68 -21.50 27.02
CA PHE A 734 -10.60 -22.62 26.87
C PHE A 734 -10.07 -23.69 25.93
N VAL A 735 -9.59 -23.30 24.73
CA VAL A 735 -9.07 -24.26 23.74
C VAL A 735 -7.82 -24.96 24.28
N ARG A 736 -6.88 -24.23 24.90
CA ARG A 736 -5.67 -24.82 25.50
C ARG A 736 -5.97 -25.74 26.67
N PHE A 737 -6.92 -25.35 27.51
CA PHE A 737 -7.38 -26.16 28.63
C PHE A 737 -8.00 -27.46 28.13
N LEU A 738 -8.78 -27.39 27.05
CA LEU A 738 -9.38 -28.56 26.43
C LEU A 738 -8.33 -29.48 25.75
N ASP A 739 -7.34 -28.92 25.05
CA ASP A 739 -6.22 -29.71 24.51
C ASP A 739 -5.51 -30.48 25.64
N THR A 740 -5.20 -29.79 26.73
CA THR A 740 -4.56 -30.37 27.93
C THR A 740 -5.43 -31.47 28.56
N LEU A 741 -6.75 -31.27 28.57
CA LEU A 741 -7.70 -32.23 29.12
C LEU A 741 -7.78 -33.50 28.26
N ILE A 742 -7.82 -33.35 26.93
CA ILE A 742 -7.82 -34.46 25.96
C ILE A 742 -6.50 -35.25 26.01
N GLU A 743 -5.36 -34.57 26.18
CA GLU A 743 -4.04 -35.21 26.22
C GLU A 743 -3.79 -35.98 27.52
N ASN A 744 -4.28 -35.49 28.67
CA ASN A 744 -3.94 -36.03 29.99
C ASN A 744 -4.96 -37.01 30.57
N GLU A 745 -6.21 -37.02 30.10
CA GLU A 745 -7.26 -37.86 30.64
C GLU A 745 -7.81 -38.83 29.57
N GLU A 746 -7.46 -40.11 29.69
CA GLU A 746 -8.16 -41.19 28.97
C GLU A 746 -9.65 -41.13 29.33
N GLY A 747 -10.53 -40.84 28.37
CA GLY A 747 -11.99 -40.92 28.59
C GLY A 747 -12.82 -39.65 28.45
N VAL A 748 -12.24 -38.45 28.27
CA VAL A 748 -13.04 -37.18 28.18
C VAL A 748 -13.96 -37.15 26.94
N PHE A 749 -13.75 -38.06 25.98
CA PHE A 749 -14.62 -38.26 24.82
C PHE A 749 -14.76 -39.73 24.38
N ASP A 750 -14.23 -40.70 25.15
CA ASP A 750 -14.13 -42.13 24.78
C ASP A 750 -15.25 -43.02 25.37
N LEU A 751 -16.44 -42.46 25.61
CA LEU A 751 -17.59 -43.20 26.14
C LEU A 751 -18.56 -43.68 25.06
#